data_AF-A0A3A0DYX8-F1
#
_entry.id   AF-A0A3A0DYX8-F1
#
_cell.length_a   1.000
_cell.length_b   1.000
_cell.length_c   1.000
_cell.angle_alpha   90.00
_cell.angle_beta   90.00
_cell.angle_gamma   90.00
#
_symmetry.space_group_name_H-M   'P 1'
#
loop_
_entity.id
_entity.type
_entity.pdbx_description
1 polymer ?
#
loop_
_entity_poly.entity_id
_entity_poly.type
_entity_poly.pdbx_seq_one_letter_code
_entity_poly.pdbx_strand_id
1 'polypeptide(L)'
;MARGETTVFLERIASGLARPVFVAPAPGDNSRLFIVEQHTGQIKILNTADDSINATPFLDIDGLATGNEQGLLGLAFHPDYAANGRFFVNLTVSGSGTTEIREYQRSANPNVASTAFTRLLSYTQPQSNHNAGWMAFNPEIIPGEPQYLYIASGDGGGGGDTGTGHTSGTGNAQDLTSNLLGKMLRIDVNGDDFPADANRNYAIPASNPFVGVDGDDEIWAYGLRNPWRNSFDRTTGDLWIGDVGQNVREEVNFQGAGSAGGENYGWRVMEATRCNSSGDPIPCNDASFTPPIHEYNHDASGGFSITGGYVYRGPVDALDGLYFFTDYVSSKIWAFRYDGATKTDFAEWTSRFVTDAGSATSLSSFGEDNAGNLYLVSLDGEIHRVRSAGEVAAIVDTGAQWKYLANGSNQGTAWRAAAFDDAEWPAGPSQLGYGDDDEATEIPCGSSAPNCNVNNFITSYFRHTLGERVDPSLVAELTLQVLADDGAAVYINGDEVFRSENLAANAGFNTPTNGTATENVFDSVPIDPMILLPDAITGTTVIAAEVHQASATSSDVSFDLRLLAVMRTPAAGDTNFDGVVDANDAATLAANFGLAEGALWIDGDFDADGAVGLTDLAILQAHLTSPAAASNAAPIPEPSAFASIVAALAVVLGGRRRSLRRTAA
;
A
#
# COMPACT_ATOMS: atom_id res chain seq x y z
N MET A 1 8.11 -26.31 -9.57
CA MET A 1 8.61 -24.99 -9.98
C MET A 1 8.56 -24.11 -8.76
N ALA A 2 9.69 -23.53 -8.34
CA ALA A 2 9.68 -22.55 -7.26
C ALA A 2 8.86 -21.35 -7.71
N ARG A 3 7.87 -20.92 -6.92
CA ARG A 3 7.23 -19.62 -7.13
C ARG A 3 8.34 -18.58 -6.94
N GLY A 4 8.61 -17.76 -7.96
CA GLY A 4 9.51 -16.62 -7.82
C GLY A 4 9.06 -15.73 -6.66
N GLU A 5 10.01 -15.05 -6.00
CA GLU A 5 9.69 -14.13 -4.92
C GLU A 5 8.70 -13.07 -5.43
N THR A 6 7.56 -12.93 -4.73
CA THR A 6 6.53 -11.97 -5.11
C THR A 6 6.97 -10.58 -4.67
N THR A 7 7.37 -9.75 -5.62
CA THR A 7 7.52 -8.30 -5.44
C THR A 7 6.15 -7.65 -5.31
N VAL A 8 6.06 -6.60 -4.49
CA VAL A 8 4.83 -5.87 -4.20
C VAL A 8 5.17 -4.38 -4.29
N PHE A 9 4.33 -3.60 -4.98
CA PHE A 9 4.56 -2.18 -5.12
C PHE A 9 3.88 -1.38 -4.00
N LEU A 10 4.54 -0.31 -3.60
CA LEU A 10 4.05 0.69 -2.66
C LEU A 10 3.83 1.99 -3.42
N GLU A 11 2.57 2.34 -3.62
CA GLU A 11 2.14 3.57 -4.28
C GLU A 11 2.03 4.69 -3.24
N ARG A 12 2.77 5.79 -3.40
CA ARG A 12 2.72 6.92 -2.47
C ARG A 12 1.47 7.76 -2.71
N ILE A 13 0.47 7.59 -1.85
CA ILE A 13 -0.82 8.30 -1.94
C ILE A 13 -0.85 9.62 -1.16
N ALA A 14 0.09 9.85 -0.24
CA ALA A 14 0.19 11.12 0.48
C ALA A 14 1.63 11.45 0.87
N SER A 15 1.93 12.75 0.95
CA SER A 15 3.18 13.27 1.50
C SER A 15 2.96 14.62 2.19
N GLY A 16 3.92 15.05 3.02
CA GLY A 16 3.86 16.35 3.70
C GLY A 16 2.91 16.40 4.90
N LEU A 17 2.47 15.24 5.41
CA LEU A 17 1.67 15.12 6.62
C LEU A 17 2.52 15.39 7.87
N ALA A 18 1.91 15.89 8.94
CA ALA A 18 2.59 16.22 10.17
C ALA A 18 2.50 15.06 11.18
N ARG A 19 3.52 14.19 11.19
CA ARG A 19 3.62 13.04 12.11
C ARG A 19 2.33 12.19 12.11
N PRO A 20 1.95 11.60 10.96
CA PRO A 20 0.79 10.74 10.91
C PRO A 20 1.05 9.48 11.74
N VAL A 21 0.06 9.07 12.52
CA VAL A 21 0.14 7.89 13.40
C VAL A 21 -1.00 6.91 13.15
N PHE A 22 -1.98 7.25 12.32
CA PHE A 22 -3.00 6.30 11.92
C PHE A 22 -3.73 6.72 10.64
N VAL A 23 -4.24 5.74 9.91
CA VAL A 23 -5.18 5.93 8.79
C VAL A 23 -6.26 4.86 8.85
N ALA A 24 -7.52 5.24 8.68
CA ALA A 24 -8.65 4.31 8.63
C ALA A 24 -9.85 4.89 7.86
N PRO A 25 -10.70 4.03 7.27
CA PRO A 25 -11.98 4.41 6.72
C PRO A 25 -13.00 4.53 7.85
N ALA A 26 -14.14 5.17 7.53
CA ALA A 26 -15.35 4.92 8.28
C ALA A 26 -16.09 3.71 7.67
N PRO A 27 -16.81 2.89 8.48
CA PRO A 27 -17.60 1.77 7.96
C PRO A 27 -18.54 2.20 6.82
N GLY A 28 -18.39 1.53 5.67
CA GLY A 28 -19.20 1.79 4.46
C GLY A 28 -18.82 3.04 3.67
N ASP A 29 -17.82 3.81 4.09
CA ASP A 29 -17.28 4.95 3.35
C ASP A 29 -16.08 4.53 2.50
N ASN A 30 -16.30 4.35 1.21
CA ASN A 30 -15.24 3.92 0.27
C ASN A 30 -14.56 5.10 -0.44
N SER A 31 -15.01 6.34 -0.22
CA SER A 31 -14.47 7.51 -0.91
C SER A 31 -13.46 8.28 -0.09
N ARG A 32 -13.31 7.96 1.21
CA ARG A 32 -12.48 8.74 2.14
C ARG A 32 -11.71 7.86 3.12
N LEU A 33 -10.48 8.27 3.37
CA LEU A 33 -9.66 7.83 4.50
C LEU A 33 -9.43 8.99 5.46
N PHE A 34 -9.36 8.67 6.75
CA PHE A 34 -9.15 9.62 7.83
C PHE A 34 -7.77 9.40 8.43
N ILE A 35 -6.92 10.43 8.37
CA ILE A 35 -5.53 10.36 8.79
C ILE A 35 -5.37 11.13 10.10
N VAL A 36 -4.80 10.49 11.12
CA VAL A 36 -4.55 11.07 12.44
C VAL A 36 -3.14 11.65 12.49
N GLU A 37 -3.03 12.97 12.71
CA GLU A 37 -1.76 13.67 12.91
C GLU A 37 -1.51 13.93 14.40
N GLN A 38 -0.38 13.41 14.92
CA GLN A 38 -0.15 13.27 16.36
C GLN A 38 -0.16 14.59 17.13
N HIS A 39 0.65 15.56 16.69
CA HIS A 39 0.92 16.80 17.44
C HIS A 39 0.12 17.99 16.95
N THR A 40 -0.40 17.94 15.72
CA THR A 40 -1.32 18.98 15.23
C THR A 40 -2.71 18.81 15.84
N GLY A 41 -3.06 17.60 16.28
CA GLY A 41 -4.39 17.28 16.76
C GLY A 41 -5.44 17.21 15.65
N GLN A 42 -4.99 17.16 14.39
CA GLN A 42 -5.86 17.16 13.24
C GLN A 42 -6.17 15.75 12.78
N ILE A 43 -7.42 15.56 12.34
CA ILE A 43 -7.81 14.42 11.51
C ILE A 43 -7.98 14.95 10.08
N LYS A 44 -7.12 14.55 9.15
CA LYS A 44 -7.24 14.91 7.73
C LYS A 44 -8.16 13.94 6.99
N ILE A 45 -8.71 14.39 5.87
CA ILE A 45 -9.40 13.51 4.91
C ILE A 45 -8.53 13.40 3.67
N LEU A 46 -8.25 12.16 3.26
CA LEU A 46 -7.73 11.82 1.94
C LEU A 46 -8.89 11.25 1.10
N ASN A 47 -9.09 11.78 -0.10
CA ASN A 47 -10.12 11.32 -1.03
C ASN A 47 -9.53 10.18 -1.89
N THR A 48 -10.11 8.99 -1.82
CA THR A 48 -9.53 7.78 -2.45
C THR A 48 -9.65 7.75 -3.97
N ALA A 49 -10.43 8.67 -4.56
CA ALA A 49 -10.63 8.76 -6.01
C ALA A 49 -9.45 9.42 -6.75
N ASP A 50 -8.75 10.35 -6.08
CA ASP A 50 -7.68 11.15 -6.67
C ASP A 50 -6.50 11.39 -5.71
N ASP A 51 -6.52 10.70 -4.56
CA ASP A 51 -5.55 10.78 -3.47
C ASP A 51 -5.30 12.22 -2.94
N SER A 52 -6.25 13.13 -3.16
CA SER A 52 -6.17 14.50 -2.69
C SER A 52 -6.49 14.62 -1.19
N ILE A 53 -5.75 15.47 -0.47
CA ILE A 53 -6.04 15.81 0.92
C ILE A 53 -6.90 17.07 0.98
N ASN A 54 -8.00 17.00 1.73
CA ASN A 54 -8.84 18.17 1.97
C ASN A 54 -8.08 19.26 2.74
N ALA A 55 -8.16 20.50 2.24
CA ALA A 55 -7.51 21.64 2.88
C ALA A 55 -8.04 21.91 4.31
N THR A 56 -9.33 21.69 4.53
CA THR A 56 -9.94 21.76 5.87
C THR A 56 -9.89 20.36 6.50
N PRO A 57 -9.32 20.21 7.72
CA PRO A 57 -9.34 18.93 8.41
C PRO A 57 -10.77 18.53 8.80
N PHE A 58 -11.00 17.23 8.93
CA PHE A 58 -12.26 16.69 9.47
C PHE A 58 -12.49 17.15 10.90
N LEU A 59 -11.45 17.09 11.74
CA LEU A 59 -11.47 17.53 13.13
C LEU A 59 -10.14 18.21 13.44
N ASP A 60 -10.18 19.22 14.32
CA ASP A 60 -9.02 19.90 14.86
C ASP A 60 -9.18 20.02 16.39
N ILE A 61 -8.23 19.48 17.16
CA ILE A 61 -8.29 19.37 18.61
C ILE A 61 -7.10 20.09 19.25
N ASP A 62 -7.40 21.12 20.03
CA ASP A 62 -6.41 21.83 20.84
C ASP A 62 -6.13 21.16 22.20
N GLY A 63 -5.07 21.62 22.87
CA GLY A 63 -4.81 21.27 24.27
C GLY A 63 -4.22 19.88 24.47
N LEU A 64 -3.50 19.37 23.48
CA LEU A 64 -2.81 18.08 23.53
C LEU A 64 -1.46 18.19 24.24
N ALA A 65 -1.07 17.13 24.93
CA ALA A 65 0.32 16.93 25.30
C ALA A 65 1.13 16.54 24.06
N THR A 66 2.40 16.96 23.99
CA THR A 66 3.25 16.81 22.80
C THR A 66 4.58 16.13 23.10
N GLY A 67 4.63 15.34 24.18
CA GLY A 67 5.69 14.35 24.38
C GLY A 67 5.81 13.37 23.20
N ASN A 68 6.90 12.60 23.15
CA ASN A 68 7.21 11.77 21.98
C ASN A 68 6.09 10.77 21.63
N GLU A 69 5.47 10.17 22.64
CA GLU A 69 4.36 9.20 22.50
C GLU A 69 3.00 9.80 22.89
N GLN A 70 2.97 11.11 23.17
CA GLN A 70 1.77 11.85 23.53
C GLN A 70 1.21 12.60 22.31
N GLY A 71 -0.09 12.83 22.31
CA GLY A 71 -0.79 13.57 21.27
C GLY A 71 -2.19 13.00 21.03
N LEU A 72 -2.66 13.15 19.79
CA LEU A 72 -3.79 12.41 19.25
C LEU A 72 -3.26 11.09 18.67
N LEU A 73 -3.74 9.95 19.18
CA LEU A 73 -3.09 8.64 18.95
C LEU A 73 -4.01 7.60 18.30
N GLY A 74 -5.31 7.66 18.58
CA GLY A 74 -6.27 6.67 18.12
C GLY A 74 -7.53 7.29 17.53
N LEU A 75 -8.15 6.55 16.60
CA LEU A 75 -9.43 6.88 15.97
C LEU A 75 -10.22 5.58 15.78
N ALA A 76 -11.49 5.58 16.13
CA ALA A 76 -12.42 4.50 15.79
C ALA A 76 -13.77 5.09 15.39
N PHE A 77 -14.33 4.66 14.28
CA PHE A 77 -15.69 5.03 13.90
C PHE A 77 -16.69 4.06 14.51
N HIS A 78 -17.83 4.58 14.98
CA HIS A 78 -18.92 3.71 15.40
C HIS A 78 -19.35 2.81 14.23
N PRO A 79 -19.71 1.53 14.45
CA PRO A 79 -20.15 0.65 13.37
C PRO A 79 -21.31 1.22 12.54
N ASP A 80 -22.32 1.79 13.20
CA ASP A 80 -23.41 2.57 12.57
C ASP A 80 -23.05 4.03 12.18
N TYR A 81 -21.79 4.36 11.93
CA TYR A 81 -21.35 5.74 11.64
C TYR A 81 -22.13 6.40 10.49
N ALA A 82 -22.49 5.64 9.46
CA ALA A 82 -23.31 6.15 8.36
C ALA A 82 -24.64 6.76 8.87
N ALA A 83 -25.26 6.14 9.86
CA ALA A 83 -26.52 6.56 10.44
C ALA A 83 -26.34 7.59 11.56
N ASN A 84 -25.42 7.37 12.49
CA ASN A 84 -25.30 8.17 13.72
C ASN A 84 -24.16 9.19 13.69
N GLY A 85 -23.21 9.07 12.79
CA GLY A 85 -22.07 9.98 12.67
C GLY A 85 -21.09 9.97 13.83
N ARG A 86 -21.18 9.02 14.77
CA ARG A 86 -20.37 8.94 16.00
C ARG A 86 -18.99 8.34 15.73
N PHE A 87 -17.96 8.93 16.29
CA PHE A 87 -16.60 8.41 16.23
C PHE A 87 -15.85 8.77 17.52
N PHE A 88 -14.75 8.09 17.77
CA PHE A 88 -14.04 8.11 19.04
C PHE A 88 -12.57 8.35 18.79
N VAL A 89 -11.92 9.07 19.71
CA VAL A 89 -10.49 9.33 19.64
C VAL A 89 -9.80 8.99 20.97
N ASN A 90 -8.55 8.55 20.88
CA ASN A 90 -7.64 8.43 22.01
C ASN A 90 -6.63 9.58 21.96
N LEU A 91 -6.51 10.33 23.05
CA LEU A 91 -5.51 11.40 23.14
C LEU A 91 -4.97 11.57 24.55
N THR A 92 -3.84 12.27 24.66
CA THR A 92 -3.26 12.70 25.94
C THR A 92 -3.39 14.21 26.14
N VAL A 93 -3.88 14.64 27.30
CA VAL A 93 -4.20 16.04 27.59
C VAL A 93 -2.98 16.83 28.07
N SER A 94 -2.81 18.06 27.55
CA SER A 94 -1.73 18.95 27.92
C SER A 94 -1.66 19.21 29.43
N GLY A 95 -0.44 19.34 29.95
CA GLY A 95 -0.16 19.57 31.37
C GLY A 95 -0.29 18.33 32.25
N SER A 96 -1.38 17.57 32.13
CA SER A 96 -1.64 16.38 32.95
C SER A 96 -1.04 15.09 32.38
N GLY A 97 -0.95 14.96 31.06
CA GLY A 97 -0.58 13.71 30.38
C GLY A 97 -1.68 12.63 30.42
N THR A 98 -2.79 12.87 31.11
CA THR A 98 -3.93 11.97 31.22
C THR A 98 -4.43 11.53 29.85
N THR A 99 -4.68 10.23 29.69
CA THR A 99 -5.34 9.68 28.51
C THR A 99 -6.85 9.90 28.63
N GLU A 100 -7.46 10.35 27.54
CA GLU A 100 -8.91 10.47 27.39
C GLU A 100 -9.38 9.76 26.13
N ILE A 101 -10.49 9.03 26.28
CA ILE A 101 -11.29 8.51 25.19
C ILE A 101 -12.48 9.45 25.03
N ARG A 102 -12.56 10.12 23.88
CA ARG A 102 -13.61 11.11 23.59
C ARG A 102 -14.45 10.66 22.42
N GLU A 103 -15.77 10.75 22.59
CA GLU A 103 -16.74 10.63 21.51
C GLU A 103 -17.02 12.00 20.88
N TYR A 104 -17.00 12.02 19.55
CA TYR A 104 -17.39 13.14 18.71
C TYR A 104 -18.46 12.70 17.70
N GLN A 105 -19.09 13.68 17.04
CA GLN A 105 -20.06 13.43 15.99
C GLN A 105 -19.76 14.27 14.75
N ARG A 106 -19.94 13.68 13.55
CA ARG A 106 -19.84 14.42 12.30
C ARG A 106 -20.90 15.52 12.24
N SER A 107 -20.59 16.64 11.61
CA SER A 107 -21.57 17.69 11.33
C SER A 107 -22.50 17.27 10.18
N ALA A 108 -23.45 18.14 9.82
CA ALA A 108 -24.27 17.94 8.62
C ALA A 108 -23.42 17.90 7.33
N ASN A 109 -22.24 18.54 7.34
CA ASN A 109 -21.23 18.33 6.30
C ASN A 109 -20.45 17.05 6.64
N PRO A 110 -20.49 15.99 5.81
CA PRO A 110 -19.80 14.74 6.11
C PRO A 110 -18.28 14.93 6.24
N ASN A 111 -17.70 15.97 5.63
CA ASN A 111 -16.26 16.24 5.64
C ASN A 111 -15.78 17.04 6.86
N VAL A 112 -16.67 17.37 7.81
CA VAL A 112 -16.32 18.15 9.00
C VAL A 112 -17.04 17.60 10.23
N ALA A 113 -16.33 17.45 11.34
CA ALA A 113 -16.87 17.07 12.64
C ALA A 113 -17.25 18.27 13.51
N SER A 114 -18.18 18.05 14.44
CA SER A 114 -18.38 18.96 15.56
C SER A 114 -17.17 18.89 16.49
N THR A 115 -16.78 20.02 17.10
CA THR A 115 -15.72 20.06 18.12
C THR A 115 -16.24 19.77 19.53
N ALA A 116 -17.56 19.70 19.72
CA ALA A 116 -18.15 19.27 20.97
C ALA A 116 -17.97 17.76 21.14
N PHE A 117 -17.58 17.34 22.35
CA PHE A 117 -17.32 15.94 22.66
C PHE A 117 -17.97 15.51 23.97
N THR A 118 -18.16 14.21 24.09
CA THR A 118 -18.47 13.51 25.34
C THR A 118 -17.23 12.71 25.74
N ARG A 119 -16.78 12.84 26.99
CA ARG A 119 -15.70 12.00 27.50
C ARG A 119 -16.30 10.65 27.89
N LEU A 120 -15.78 9.57 27.32
CA LEU A 120 -16.20 8.22 27.66
C LEU A 120 -15.38 7.66 28.81
N LEU A 121 -14.05 7.73 28.70
CA LEU A 121 -13.14 7.13 29.67
C LEU A 121 -11.93 8.04 29.87
N SER A 122 -11.40 8.07 31.09
CA SER A 122 -10.12 8.72 31.37
C SER A 122 -9.33 8.01 32.44
N TYR A 123 -8.01 7.95 32.26
CA TYR A 123 -7.06 7.40 33.22
C TYR A 123 -5.74 8.15 33.14
N THR A 124 -5.09 8.31 34.30
CA THR A 124 -3.84 9.08 34.43
C THR A 124 -2.66 8.26 33.95
N GLN A 125 -1.81 8.89 33.14
CA GLN A 125 -0.51 8.33 32.73
C GLN A 125 0.58 8.87 33.66
N PRO A 126 1.38 7.99 34.31
CA PRO A 126 2.40 8.46 35.23
C PRO A 126 3.62 9.04 34.52
N GLN A 127 3.88 8.67 33.26
CA GLN A 127 4.98 9.21 32.44
C GLN A 127 4.48 9.68 31.06
N SER A 128 5.38 10.31 30.30
CA SER A 128 5.11 10.81 28.94
C SER A 128 5.35 9.76 27.83
N ASN A 129 5.59 8.52 28.22
CA ASN A 129 5.80 7.38 27.33
C ASN A 129 4.98 6.17 27.82
N HIS A 130 4.90 5.16 26.97
CA HIS A 130 4.00 4.02 27.03
C HIS A 130 2.53 4.43 27.13
N ASN A 131 2.14 5.37 26.28
CA ASN A 131 0.76 5.85 26.22
C ASN A 131 -0.15 4.94 25.38
N ALA A 132 0.43 4.01 24.59
CA ALA A 132 -0.26 3.21 23.59
C ALA A 132 -1.12 4.10 22.67
N GLY A 133 -2.40 3.77 22.50
CA GLY A 133 -3.34 4.67 21.83
C GLY A 133 -4.27 4.01 20.83
N TRP A 134 -4.00 2.76 20.45
CA TRP A 134 -4.85 2.04 19.50
C TRP A 134 -6.26 1.81 20.05
N MET A 135 -7.24 1.89 19.16
CA MET A 135 -8.63 1.53 19.44
C MET A 135 -9.34 1.08 18.17
N ALA A 136 -10.25 0.12 18.32
CA ALA A 136 -11.15 -0.31 17.24
C ALA A 136 -12.39 -1.01 17.83
N PHE A 137 -13.46 -1.05 17.04
CA PHE A 137 -14.57 -1.96 17.32
C PHE A 137 -14.21 -3.38 16.86
N ASN A 138 -14.66 -4.40 17.58
CA ASN A 138 -14.59 -5.75 17.04
C ASN A 138 -15.44 -5.86 15.75
N PRO A 139 -15.02 -6.70 14.78
CA PRO A 139 -15.78 -6.90 13.56
C PRO A 139 -17.16 -7.53 13.81
N GLU A 140 -18.15 -7.17 13.00
CA GLU A 140 -19.52 -7.74 13.06
C GLU A 140 -19.55 -9.26 12.81
N ILE A 141 -18.52 -9.80 12.15
CA ILE A 141 -18.44 -11.22 11.81
C ILE A 141 -18.33 -12.13 13.04
N ILE A 142 -18.02 -11.59 14.23
CA ILE A 142 -17.96 -12.35 15.48
C ILE A 142 -19.40 -12.71 15.91
N PRO A 143 -19.84 -13.98 15.75
CA PRO A 143 -21.26 -14.30 15.83
C PRO A 143 -21.85 -14.10 17.24
N GLY A 144 -22.89 -13.28 17.33
CA GLY A 144 -23.64 -13.09 18.59
C GLY A 144 -22.98 -12.16 19.60
N GLU A 145 -21.82 -11.57 19.27
CA GLU A 145 -21.16 -10.55 20.07
C GLU A 145 -21.60 -9.16 19.57
N PRO A 146 -22.12 -8.28 20.44
CA PRO A 146 -22.25 -6.87 20.11
C PRO A 146 -20.88 -6.25 19.74
N GLN A 147 -20.91 -5.15 19.00
CA GLN A 147 -19.68 -4.44 18.65
C GLN A 147 -19.29 -3.50 19.80
N TYR A 148 -18.32 -3.95 20.57
CA TYR A 148 -17.69 -3.21 21.68
C TYR A 148 -16.44 -2.48 21.20
N LEU A 149 -16.11 -1.39 21.88
CA LEU A 149 -14.88 -0.64 21.63
C LEU A 149 -13.74 -1.23 22.46
N TYR A 150 -12.67 -1.65 21.78
CA TYR A 150 -11.42 -2.10 22.38
C TYR A 150 -10.42 -0.94 22.43
N ILE A 151 -9.72 -0.81 23.55
CA ILE A 151 -8.80 0.32 23.81
C ILE A 151 -7.50 -0.24 24.39
N ALA A 152 -6.39 0.02 23.71
CA ALA A 152 -5.07 -0.36 24.17
C ALA A 152 -4.49 0.72 25.11
N SER A 153 -4.03 0.30 26.29
CA SER A 153 -3.36 1.15 27.26
C SER A 153 -1.99 0.59 27.63
N GLY A 154 -0.96 1.42 27.55
CA GLY A 154 0.38 1.04 28.03
C GLY A 154 0.47 1.09 29.55
N ASP A 155 1.54 0.52 30.10
CA ASP A 155 1.80 0.37 31.54
C ASP A 155 2.03 1.70 32.28
N GLY A 156 2.17 2.80 31.52
CA GLY A 156 2.36 4.13 32.06
C GLY A 156 3.78 4.65 31.98
N GLY A 157 4.72 3.87 31.46
CA GLY A 157 6.06 4.33 31.12
C GLY A 157 7.13 4.02 32.16
N GLY A 158 8.30 4.61 31.95
CA GLY A 158 9.46 4.29 32.76
C GLY A 158 10.02 2.87 32.52
N GLY A 159 10.95 2.44 33.36
CA GLY A 159 11.65 1.17 33.21
C GLY A 159 11.06 0.08 34.08
N GLY A 160 10.63 -1.02 33.45
CA GLY A 160 10.24 -2.24 34.14
C GLY A 160 9.03 -2.06 35.06
N ASP A 161 8.08 -1.18 34.70
CA ASP A 161 6.79 -1.02 35.40
C ASP A 161 6.93 -0.89 36.93
N THR A 162 7.82 0.02 37.33
CA THR A 162 8.15 0.32 38.74
C THR A 162 8.33 1.82 38.97
N GLY A 163 8.32 2.22 40.24
CA GLY A 163 8.55 3.62 40.64
C GLY A 163 7.27 4.43 40.73
N THR A 164 7.40 5.75 40.63
CA THR A 164 6.28 6.68 40.85
C THR A 164 5.14 6.44 39.87
N GLY A 165 3.94 6.21 40.40
CA GLY A 165 2.74 5.99 39.60
C GLY A 165 2.55 4.54 39.12
N HIS A 166 3.42 3.63 39.53
CA HIS A 166 3.28 2.19 39.32
C HIS A 166 2.93 1.47 40.63
N THR A 167 2.12 0.42 40.57
CA THR A 167 1.75 -0.36 41.75
C THR A 167 2.98 -1.04 42.37
N SER A 168 3.29 -0.72 43.62
CA SER A 168 4.48 -1.22 44.30
C SER A 168 4.47 -2.75 44.41
N GLY A 169 5.54 -3.40 43.97
CA GLY A 169 5.70 -4.85 43.99
C GLY A 169 5.07 -5.55 42.79
N THR A 170 3.91 -5.11 42.32
CA THR A 170 3.14 -5.77 41.24
C THR A 170 3.36 -5.16 39.86
N GLY A 171 3.49 -3.83 39.78
CA GLY A 171 3.46 -3.09 38.51
C GLY A 171 2.03 -2.89 38.03
N ASN A 172 1.82 -1.87 37.21
CA ASN A 172 0.53 -1.53 36.63
C ASN A 172 0.00 -2.63 35.72
N ALA A 173 0.84 -3.25 34.89
CA ALA A 173 0.38 -4.22 33.90
C ALA A 173 -0.23 -5.49 34.55
N GLN A 174 0.29 -5.90 35.72
CA GLN A 174 -0.23 -7.02 36.51
C GLN A 174 -1.26 -6.61 37.58
N ASP A 175 -1.37 -5.32 37.91
CA ASP A 175 -2.38 -4.83 38.83
C ASP A 175 -3.73 -4.73 38.12
N LEU A 176 -4.73 -5.43 38.66
CA LEU A 176 -6.06 -5.52 38.08
C LEU A 176 -7.07 -4.60 38.78
N THR A 177 -6.73 -3.97 39.90
CA THR A 177 -7.72 -3.27 40.75
C THR A 177 -7.49 -1.76 40.75
N SER A 178 -8.48 -1.01 40.29
CA SER A 178 -8.43 0.45 40.14
C SER A 178 -7.23 0.92 39.31
N ASN A 179 -6.90 0.15 38.27
CA ASN A 179 -5.74 0.36 37.41
C ASN A 179 -6.01 -0.12 35.98
N LEU A 180 -6.08 0.83 35.05
CA LEU A 180 -6.38 0.59 33.64
C LEU A 180 -5.12 0.63 32.76
N LEU A 181 -3.91 0.60 33.34
CA LEU A 181 -2.64 0.67 32.61
C LEU A 181 -2.07 -0.73 32.32
N GLY A 182 -1.46 -0.89 31.14
CA GLY A 182 -0.90 -2.16 30.66
C GLY A 182 -2.00 -3.19 30.32
N LYS A 183 -3.09 -2.72 29.70
CA LYS A 183 -4.32 -3.48 29.45
C LYS A 183 -4.78 -3.36 28.00
N MET A 184 -5.53 -4.37 27.57
CA MET A 184 -6.56 -4.18 26.55
C MET A 184 -7.88 -4.00 27.29
N LEU A 185 -8.54 -2.87 27.11
CA LEU A 185 -9.85 -2.57 27.71
C LEU A 185 -10.96 -2.83 26.69
N ARG A 186 -12.16 -3.15 27.16
CA ARG A 186 -13.34 -3.35 26.31
C ARG A 186 -14.60 -2.75 26.94
N ILE A 187 -15.24 -1.80 26.25
CA ILE A 187 -16.41 -1.06 26.75
C ILE A 187 -17.56 -1.03 25.74
N ASP A 188 -18.80 -0.88 26.23
CA ASP A 188 -19.97 -0.62 25.39
C ASP A 188 -20.31 0.88 25.36
N VAL A 189 -20.11 1.49 24.20
CA VAL A 189 -20.33 2.92 23.98
C VAL A 189 -21.81 3.30 23.84
N ASN A 190 -22.73 2.33 23.86
CA ASN A 190 -24.17 2.56 23.66
C ASN A 190 -24.98 2.63 24.96
N GLY A 191 -24.32 2.48 26.12
CA GLY A 191 -24.93 2.59 27.43
C GLY A 191 -24.11 3.47 28.37
N ASP A 192 -24.58 3.62 29.61
CA ASP A 192 -23.87 4.33 30.68
C ASP A 192 -24.20 3.69 32.04
N ASP A 193 -23.28 2.89 32.55
CA ASP A 193 -23.37 2.27 33.88
C ASP A 193 -22.86 3.19 34.99
N PHE A 194 -22.28 4.34 34.62
CA PHE A 194 -21.66 5.29 35.54
C PHE A 194 -22.26 6.71 35.45
N PRO A 195 -23.60 6.89 35.46
CA PRO A 195 -24.24 8.18 35.17
C PRO A 195 -23.96 9.31 36.19
N ALA A 196 -23.30 8.99 37.31
CA ALA A 196 -22.86 9.95 38.32
C ALA A 196 -21.37 10.34 38.19
N ASP A 197 -20.63 9.72 37.28
CA ASP A 197 -19.20 9.92 37.09
C ASP A 197 -18.92 10.60 35.75
N ALA A 198 -18.55 11.88 35.78
CA ALA A 198 -18.30 12.64 34.55
C ALA A 198 -17.07 12.15 33.75
N ASN A 199 -16.28 11.21 34.29
CA ASN A 199 -15.13 10.63 33.60
C ASN A 199 -15.40 9.22 33.05
N ARG A 200 -16.59 8.67 33.30
CA ARG A 200 -17.04 7.37 32.78
C ARG A 200 -18.45 7.50 32.21
N ASN A 201 -18.58 7.29 30.91
CA ASN A 201 -19.85 7.34 30.21
C ASN A 201 -19.90 6.22 29.17
N TYR A 202 -20.05 5.00 29.66
CA TYR A 202 -20.14 3.76 28.88
C TYR A 202 -20.78 2.69 29.76
N ALA A 203 -21.27 1.62 29.15
CA ALA A 203 -21.67 0.42 29.86
C ALA A 203 -20.54 -0.62 29.85
N ILE A 204 -20.54 -1.49 30.85
CA ILE A 204 -19.64 -2.63 30.95
C ILE A 204 -20.26 -3.81 30.20
N PRO A 205 -19.56 -4.37 29.19
CA PRO A 205 -19.99 -5.62 28.58
C PRO A 205 -20.07 -6.74 29.63
N ALA A 206 -21.25 -7.35 29.79
CA ALA A 206 -21.44 -8.42 30.76
C ALA A 206 -20.57 -9.67 30.49
N SER A 207 -20.01 -9.80 29.28
CA SER A 207 -19.06 -10.85 28.90
C SER A 207 -17.60 -10.49 29.19
N ASN A 208 -17.30 -9.34 29.80
CA ASN A 208 -15.92 -9.04 30.21
C ASN A 208 -15.45 -10.02 31.29
N PRO A 209 -14.18 -10.46 31.25
CA PRO A 209 -13.66 -11.55 32.06
C PRO A 209 -13.58 -11.24 33.56
N PHE A 210 -13.55 -9.96 33.93
CA PHE A 210 -13.44 -9.53 35.33
C PHE A 210 -14.78 -9.13 35.97
N VAL A 211 -15.89 -9.16 35.22
CA VAL A 211 -17.21 -8.82 35.73
C VAL A 211 -17.63 -9.76 36.86
N GLY A 212 -17.79 -9.19 38.06
CA GLY A 212 -18.23 -9.92 39.24
C GLY A 212 -17.16 -10.78 39.90
N VAL A 213 -15.89 -10.62 39.51
CA VAL A 213 -14.72 -11.20 40.17
C VAL A 213 -13.70 -10.10 40.51
N ASP A 214 -12.56 -10.46 41.10
CA ASP A 214 -11.54 -9.47 41.45
C ASP A 214 -10.85 -8.94 40.18
N GLY A 215 -11.00 -7.64 39.94
CA GLY A 215 -10.43 -6.90 38.79
C GLY A 215 -11.35 -5.75 38.38
N ASP A 216 -10.83 -4.80 37.62
CA ASP A 216 -11.63 -3.75 37.00
C ASP A 216 -12.42 -4.33 35.82
N ASP A 217 -13.72 -4.06 35.82
CA ASP A 217 -14.68 -4.66 34.89
C ASP A 217 -14.41 -4.28 33.42
N GLU A 218 -13.66 -3.20 33.17
CA GLU A 218 -13.25 -2.72 31.84
C GLU A 218 -12.19 -3.61 31.19
N ILE A 219 -11.45 -4.41 31.97
CA ILE A 219 -10.29 -5.17 31.48
C ILE A 219 -10.76 -6.34 30.61
N TRP A 220 -10.22 -6.43 29.40
CA TRP A 220 -10.37 -7.57 28.49
C TRP A 220 -9.14 -8.49 28.50
N ALA A 221 -7.94 -7.91 28.49
CA ALA A 221 -6.67 -8.63 28.66
C ALA A 221 -5.67 -7.74 29.38
N TYR A 222 -4.62 -8.33 29.96
CA TYR A 222 -3.65 -7.61 30.79
C TYR A 222 -2.24 -8.16 30.63
N GLY A 223 -1.29 -7.57 31.34
CA GLY A 223 0.11 -7.93 31.23
C GLY A 223 0.75 -7.46 29.93
N LEU A 224 0.31 -6.31 29.40
CA LEU A 224 0.88 -5.65 28.22
C LEU A 224 1.78 -4.48 28.65
N ARG A 225 2.78 -4.14 27.84
CA ARG A 225 3.72 -3.05 28.13
C ARG A 225 3.34 -1.75 27.44
N ASN A 226 3.39 -1.72 26.12
CA ASN A 226 3.02 -0.58 25.28
C ASN A 226 2.44 -1.08 23.94
N PRO A 227 1.20 -1.63 23.96
CA PRO A 227 0.54 -2.16 22.77
C PRO A 227 0.24 -1.04 21.76
N TRP A 228 1.06 -0.92 20.71
CA TRP A 228 1.08 0.25 19.83
C TRP A 228 0.15 0.13 18.61
N ARG A 229 0.48 -0.71 17.61
CA ARG A 229 -0.45 -1.02 16.50
C ARG A 229 -1.00 -2.42 16.68
N ASN A 230 -2.31 -2.46 16.95
CA ASN A 230 -3.08 -3.69 17.00
C ASN A 230 -4.03 -3.72 15.80
N SER A 231 -4.65 -4.86 15.56
CA SER A 231 -5.68 -4.99 14.54
C SER A 231 -6.57 -6.18 14.82
N PHE A 232 -7.83 -6.07 14.37
CA PHE A 232 -8.65 -7.25 14.18
C PHE A 232 -8.46 -7.75 12.75
N ASP A 233 -8.28 -9.05 12.55
CA ASP A 233 -8.46 -9.64 11.22
C ASP A 233 -9.94 -9.53 10.87
N ARG A 234 -10.26 -8.70 9.87
CA ARG A 234 -11.63 -8.47 9.41
C ARG A 234 -12.38 -9.74 8.97
N THR A 235 -11.66 -10.81 8.63
CA THR A 235 -12.25 -12.07 8.13
C THR A 235 -12.50 -13.06 9.25
N THR A 236 -11.58 -13.15 10.22
CA THR A 236 -11.65 -14.16 11.29
C THR A 236 -12.13 -13.58 12.62
N GLY A 237 -11.98 -12.28 12.83
CA GLY A 237 -12.24 -11.59 14.10
C GLY A 237 -11.10 -11.71 15.11
N ASP A 238 -9.96 -12.31 14.74
CA ASP A 238 -8.83 -12.50 15.66
C ASP A 238 -8.14 -11.17 15.96
N LEU A 239 -7.73 -10.97 17.21
CA LEU A 239 -7.02 -9.78 17.66
C LEU A 239 -5.51 -10.02 17.66
N TRP A 240 -4.79 -9.15 16.96
CA TRP A 240 -3.34 -9.13 16.84
C TRP A 240 -2.79 -7.90 17.55
N ILE A 241 -1.76 -8.08 18.37
CA ILE A 241 -1.26 -7.03 19.27
C ILE A 241 0.25 -6.91 19.08
N GLY A 242 0.73 -5.78 18.57
CA GLY A 242 2.15 -5.43 18.59
C GLY A 242 2.50 -4.74 19.90
N ASP A 243 3.30 -5.39 20.75
CA ASP A 243 3.65 -4.87 22.07
C ASP A 243 5.14 -4.53 22.16
N VAL A 244 5.44 -3.25 22.44
CA VAL A 244 6.81 -2.72 22.42
C VAL A 244 7.57 -3.20 23.64
N GLY A 245 8.74 -3.81 23.38
CA GLY A 245 9.70 -4.31 24.35
C GLY A 245 10.41 -3.25 25.18
N GLN A 246 11.07 -3.70 26.26
CA GLN A 246 11.87 -2.82 27.11
C GLN A 246 13.32 -2.71 26.63
N ASN A 247 14.03 -3.84 26.56
CA ASN A 247 15.47 -3.89 26.30
C ASN A 247 15.95 -5.19 25.62
N VAL A 248 15.14 -6.26 25.63
CA VAL A 248 15.61 -7.60 25.27
C VAL A 248 14.78 -8.21 24.15
N ARG A 249 13.47 -7.94 24.12
CA ARG A 249 12.54 -8.56 23.18
C ARG A 249 11.43 -7.63 22.76
N GLU A 250 11.13 -7.65 21.47
CA GLU A 250 9.89 -7.13 20.91
C GLU A 250 8.95 -8.31 20.60
N GLU A 251 7.63 -8.09 20.60
CA GLU A 251 6.68 -9.19 20.47
C GLU A 251 5.37 -8.88 19.71
N VAL A 252 4.81 -9.96 19.14
CA VAL A 252 3.44 -10.01 18.62
C VAL A 252 2.64 -11.01 19.46
N ASN A 253 1.62 -10.50 20.13
CA ASN A 253 0.63 -11.25 20.87
C ASN A 253 -0.61 -11.52 19.99
N PHE A 254 -1.35 -12.59 20.31
CA PHE A 254 -2.51 -13.03 19.54
C PHE A 254 -3.63 -13.50 20.46
N GLN A 255 -4.86 -13.13 20.12
CA GLN A 255 -6.06 -13.58 20.80
C GLN A 255 -7.12 -13.97 19.78
N GLY A 256 -7.51 -15.25 19.80
CA GLY A 256 -8.51 -15.75 18.86
C GLY A 256 -9.88 -15.13 19.09
N ALA A 257 -10.67 -14.98 18.03
CA ALA A 257 -12.00 -14.37 18.06
C ALA A 257 -12.98 -15.05 19.04
N GLY A 258 -12.77 -16.34 19.33
CA GLY A 258 -13.56 -17.12 20.29
C GLY A 258 -13.06 -17.06 21.74
N SER A 259 -12.07 -16.23 22.04
CA SER A 259 -11.57 -16.03 23.40
C SER A 259 -12.65 -15.44 24.32
N ALA A 260 -12.65 -15.86 25.60
CA ALA A 260 -13.49 -15.29 26.64
C ALA A 260 -12.85 -14.07 27.33
N GLY A 261 -11.67 -13.64 26.88
CA GLY A 261 -10.86 -12.63 27.55
C GLY A 261 -10.11 -13.19 28.77
N GLY A 262 -9.30 -12.34 29.39
CA GLY A 262 -8.56 -12.62 30.61
C GLY A 262 -7.11 -13.08 30.37
N GLU A 263 -6.65 -13.08 29.12
CA GLU A 263 -5.26 -13.39 28.79
C GLU A 263 -4.30 -12.45 29.52
N ASN A 264 -3.27 -13.05 30.13
CA ASN A 264 -2.18 -12.35 30.77
C ASN A 264 -0.92 -12.48 29.90
N TYR A 265 -0.55 -11.44 29.17
CA TYR A 265 0.65 -11.47 28.30
C TYR A 265 1.97 -11.36 29.07
N GLY A 266 1.90 -11.26 30.39
CA GLY A 266 3.02 -11.53 31.30
C GLY A 266 3.91 -10.34 31.63
N TRP A 267 3.83 -9.21 30.93
CA TRP A 267 4.52 -7.99 31.36
C TRP A 267 4.00 -7.55 32.73
N ARG A 268 4.84 -7.22 33.70
CA ARG A 268 6.29 -7.00 33.63
C ARG A 268 7.19 -8.18 33.95
N VAL A 269 6.60 -9.30 34.38
CA VAL A 269 7.34 -10.49 34.82
C VAL A 269 8.09 -11.12 33.65
N MET A 270 7.46 -11.09 32.48
CA MET A 270 7.97 -11.57 31.21
C MET A 270 8.17 -10.39 30.25
N GLU A 271 9.22 -10.45 29.45
CA GLU A 271 9.42 -9.64 28.24
C GLU A 271 9.53 -10.64 27.08
N ALA A 272 8.42 -10.86 26.37
CA ALA A 272 8.22 -12.05 25.55
C ALA A 272 8.46 -13.34 26.32
N THR A 273 9.28 -14.25 25.80
CA THR A 273 9.58 -15.51 26.51
C THR A 273 10.72 -15.38 27.52
N ARG A 274 11.25 -14.16 27.72
CA ARG A 274 12.35 -13.90 28.66
C ARG A 274 11.82 -13.44 30.01
N CYS A 275 12.29 -14.09 31.06
CA CYS A 275 12.07 -13.63 32.43
C CYS A 275 12.75 -12.27 32.63
N ASN A 276 11.97 -11.24 32.95
CA ASN A 276 12.43 -9.86 33.07
C ASN A 276 12.70 -9.46 34.52
N SER A 277 11.96 -9.99 35.49
CA SER A 277 12.17 -9.68 36.91
C SER A 277 12.58 -10.91 37.72
N SER A 278 13.75 -10.83 38.37
CA SER A 278 14.16 -11.79 39.41
C SER A 278 13.73 -11.25 40.77
N GLY A 279 12.43 -11.37 41.09
CA GLY A 279 11.89 -10.91 42.36
C GLY A 279 10.40 -10.55 42.39
N ASP A 280 9.68 -10.69 41.27
CA ASP A 280 8.22 -10.57 41.30
C ASP A 280 7.57 -11.66 42.17
N PRO A 281 6.42 -11.37 42.80
CA PRO A 281 5.64 -12.38 43.52
C PRO A 281 5.16 -13.51 42.60
N ILE A 282 4.92 -13.21 41.33
CA ILE A 282 4.52 -14.17 40.29
C ILE A 282 5.81 -14.72 39.65
N PRO A 283 6.01 -16.05 39.61
CA PRO A 283 7.20 -16.64 39.01
C PRO A 283 7.15 -16.56 37.47
N CYS A 284 8.29 -16.38 36.81
CA CYS A 284 8.38 -16.30 35.34
C CYS A 284 7.87 -17.53 34.56
N ASN A 285 7.64 -18.66 35.23
CA ASN A 285 7.09 -19.87 34.61
C ASN A 285 5.62 -20.12 35.04
N ASP A 286 4.93 -19.08 35.50
CA ASP A 286 3.50 -19.17 35.81
C ASP A 286 2.72 -19.62 34.57
N ALA A 287 1.82 -20.57 34.76
CA ALA A 287 1.02 -21.13 33.69
C ALA A 287 -0.13 -20.19 33.26
N SER A 288 -0.38 -19.11 34.01
CA SER A 288 -1.35 -18.08 33.61
C SER A 288 -0.87 -17.21 32.47
N PHE A 289 0.44 -17.18 32.18
CA PHE A 289 0.98 -16.34 31.12
C PHE A 289 0.68 -16.92 29.74
N THR A 290 0.17 -16.05 28.87
CA THR A 290 -0.02 -16.29 27.45
C THR A 290 1.24 -15.87 26.71
N PRO A 291 2.01 -16.79 26.10
CA PRO A 291 3.21 -16.44 25.37
C PRO A 291 2.89 -15.75 24.04
N PRO A 292 3.78 -14.88 23.53
CA PRO A 292 3.62 -14.29 22.21
C PRO A 292 3.76 -15.35 21.10
N ILE A 293 3.14 -15.10 19.95
CA ILE A 293 3.23 -15.97 18.76
C ILE A 293 4.46 -15.64 17.88
N HIS A 294 5.04 -14.46 18.09
CA HIS A 294 6.29 -14.04 17.47
C HIS A 294 7.07 -13.13 18.43
N GLU A 295 8.38 -13.30 18.49
CA GLU A 295 9.29 -12.42 19.21
C GLU A 295 10.60 -12.27 18.42
N TYR A 296 11.30 -11.15 18.59
CA TYR A 296 12.64 -10.96 18.05
C TYR A 296 13.53 -10.19 19.04
N ASN A 297 14.85 -10.27 18.83
CA ASN A 297 15.80 -9.60 19.72
C ASN A 297 15.73 -8.07 19.56
N HIS A 298 15.83 -7.36 20.68
CA HIS A 298 16.02 -5.91 20.71
C HIS A 298 17.49 -5.55 20.36
N ASP A 299 17.87 -5.75 19.09
CA ASP A 299 19.21 -5.53 18.55
C ASP A 299 19.17 -5.24 17.04
N ALA A 300 20.33 -4.98 16.42
CA ALA A 300 20.42 -4.67 14.99
C ALA A 300 19.94 -5.81 14.05
N SER A 301 19.92 -7.06 14.53
CA SER A 301 19.45 -8.20 13.74
C SER A 301 17.92 -8.30 13.71
N GLY A 302 17.27 -7.96 14.83
CA GLY A 302 15.82 -7.78 14.91
C GLY A 302 15.44 -6.34 14.64
N GLY A 303 15.25 -5.58 15.72
CA GLY A 303 14.89 -4.16 15.74
C GLY A 303 14.89 -3.61 17.17
N PHE A 304 14.23 -2.48 17.42
CA PHE A 304 14.23 -1.80 18.72
C PHE A 304 12.87 -1.24 19.17
N SER A 305 11.84 -1.34 18.33
CA SER A 305 10.52 -0.77 18.59
C SER A 305 9.53 -1.37 17.62
N ILE A 306 8.89 -2.50 17.98
CA ILE A 306 7.86 -3.08 17.11
C ILE A 306 6.71 -2.10 16.95
N THR A 307 6.28 -1.86 15.72
CA THR A 307 5.09 -1.07 15.46
C THR A 307 3.85 -1.95 15.61
N GLY A 308 3.90 -3.20 15.15
CA GLY A 308 2.74 -4.08 14.95
C GLY A 308 2.22 -3.96 13.50
N GLY A 309 1.02 -4.45 13.22
CA GLY A 309 0.43 -4.34 11.89
C GLY A 309 -0.89 -5.09 11.68
N TYR A 310 -1.11 -5.62 10.47
CA TYR A 310 -2.41 -6.10 9.99
C TYR A 310 -2.29 -7.41 9.21
N VAL A 311 -3.32 -8.26 9.33
CA VAL A 311 -3.53 -9.37 8.39
C VAL A 311 -4.06 -8.80 7.08
N TYR A 312 -3.33 -9.04 5.99
CA TYR A 312 -3.75 -8.59 4.67
C TYR A 312 -4.96 -9.39 4.19
N ARG A 313 -6.05 -8.69 3.91
CA ARG A 313 -7.35 -9.21 3.40
C ARG A 313 -7.84 -8.40 2.19
N GLY A 314 -6.89 -7.84 1.43
CA GLY A 314 -7.13 -6.99 0.28
C GLY A 314 -7.10 -7.71 -1.05
N PRO A 315 -7.14 -6.95 -2.16
CA PRO A 315 -7.25 -7.48 -3.51
C PRO A 315 -6.00 -8.19 -4.05
N VAL A 316 -4.84 -8.05 -3.40
CA VAL A 316 -3.61 -8.75 -3.83
C VAL A 316 -3.61 -10.18 -3.29
N ASP A 317 -4.15 -11.11 -4.07
CA ASP A 317 -4.33 -12.53 -3.71
C ASP A 317 -3.10 -13.20 -3.09
N ALA A 318 -1.90 -12.89 -3.59
CA ALA A 318 -0.65 -13.49 -3.10
C ALA A 318 -0.37 -13.16 -1.62
N LEU A 319 -0.94 -12.05 -1.13
CA LEU A 319 -0.72 -11.54 0.22
C LEU A 319 -1.80 -12.01 1.21
N ASP A 320 -2.89 -12.61 0.74
CA ASP A 320 -4.00 -12.99 1.62
C ASP A 320 -3.53 -13.85 2.81
N GLY A 321 -3.99 -13.44 3.99
CA GLY A 321 -3.72 -14.07 5.27
C GLY A 321 -2.32 -13.83 5.84
N LEU A 322 -1.45 -13.04 5.17
CA LEU A 322 -0.18 -12.62 5.76
C LEU A 322 -0.42 -11.51 6.78
N TYR A 323 0.02 -11.72 8.02
CA TYR A 323 0.17 -10.67 9.01
C TYR A 323 1.46 -9.90 8.75
N PHE A 324 1.33 -8.68 8.23
CA PHE A 324 2.45 -7.76 8.06
C PHE A 324 2.69 -6.99 9.36
N PHE A 325 3.95 -6.84 9.74
CA PHE A 325 4.36 -6.01 10.86
C PHE A 325 5.75 -5.43 10.59
N THR A 326 6.06 -4.34 11.28
CA THR A 326 7.32 -3.62 11.10
C THR A 326 7.94 -3.24 12.43
N ASP A 327 9.22 -2.88 12.38
CA ASP A 327 9.92 -2.21 13.45
C ASP A 327 10.22 -0.77 13.06
N TYR A 328 9.85 0.18 13.92
CA TYR A 328 9.96 1.62 13.64
C TYR A 328 11.41 2.07 13.41
N VAL A 329 12.37 1.54 14.19
CA VAL A 329 13.76 2.00 14.17
C VAL A 329 14.54 1.40 13.01
N SER A 330 14.39 0.09 12.76
CA SER A 330 15.10 -0.59 11.69
C SER A 330 14.41 -0.46 10.33
N SER A 331 13.14 -0.06 10.29
CA SER A 331 12.29 -0.03 9.09
C SER A 331 12.15 -1.39 8.38
N LYS A 332 12.51 -2.48 9.05
CA LYS A 332 12.31 -3.84 8.51
C LYS A 332 10.84 -4.21 8.60
N ILE A 333 10.34 -4.80 7.51
CA ILE A 333 8.99 -5.31 7.43
C ILE A 333 9.07 -6.82 7.33
N TRP A 334 8.29 -7.52 8.14
CA TRP A 334 8.15 -8.97 8.08
C TRP A 334 6.70 -9.35 7.85
N ALA A 335 6.50 -10.59 7.40
CA ALA A 335 5.17 -11.17 7.38
C ALA A 335 5.21 -12.68 7.65
N PHE A 336 4.11 -13.21 8.16
CA PHE A 336 3.86 -14.64 8.28
C PHE A 336 2.35 -14.92 8.25
N ARG A 337 1.96 -16.17 7.99
CA ARG A 337 0.60 -16.65 8.22
C ARG A 337 0.50 -17.35 9.56
N TYR A 338 -0.67 -17.27 10.19
CA TYR A 338 -0.97 -17.98 11.43
C TYR A 338 -2.41 -18.49 11.40
N ASP A 339 -2.62 -19.76 11.74
CA ASP A 339 -3.95 -20.40 11.76
C ASP A 339 -4.55 -20.52 13.17
N GLY A 340 -4.00 -19.79 14.14
CA GLY A 340 -4.34 -19.92 15.55
C GLY A 340 -3.49 -20.94 16.31
N ALA A 341 -2.66 -21.73 15.62
CA ALA A 341 -1.77 -22.72 16.24
C ALA A 341 -0.36 -22.75 15.64
N THR A 342 -0.23 -22.57 14.33
CA THR A 342 1.01 -22.77 13.58
C THR A 342 1.36 -21.53 12.77
N LYS A 343 2.60 -21.08 12.91
CA LYS A 343 3.18 -20.01 12.08
C LYS A 343 3.83 -20.60 10.83
N THR A 344 3.46 -20.09 9.66
CA THR A 344 4.04 -20.47 8.36
C THR A 344 4.44 -19.24 7.55
N ASP A 345 5.24 -19.45 6.50
CA ASP A 345 5.63 -18.40 5.53
C ASP A 345 6.28 -17.16 6.15
N PHE A 346 6.98 -17.32 7.29
CA PHE A 346 7.73 -16.23 7.88
C PHE A 346 8.86 -15.79 6.96
N ALA A 347 8.85 -14.51 6.58
CA ALA A 347 9.88 -13.90 5.76
C ALA A 347 10.04 -12.41 6.12
N GLU A 348 11.23 -11.88 5.84
CA GLU A 348 11.43 -10.44 5.73
C GLU A 348 11.00 -9.97 4.34
N TRP A 349 10.20 -8.91 4.30
CA TRP A 349 9.57 -8.35 3.10
C TRP A 349 10.12 -6.97 2.72
N THR A 350 11.06 -6.41 3.50
CA THR A 350 11.61 -5.06 3.29
C THR A 350 12.02 -4.81 1.84
N SER A 351 12.82 -5.70 1.24
CA SER A 351 13.29 -5.56 -0.15
C SER A 351 12.26 -5.97 -1.21
N ARG A 352 11.14 -6.58 -0.80
CA ARG A 352 10.04 -6.97 -1.69
C ARG A 352 9.05 -5.84 -1.91
N PHE A 353 9.05 -4.84 -1.02
CA PHE A 353 8.28 -3.63 -1.18
C PHE A 353 9.07 -2.61 -2.00
N VAL A 354 8.62 -2.35 -3.22
CA VAL A 354 9.22 -1.37 -4.12
C VAL A 354 8.33 -0.14 -4.16
N THR A 355 8.86 1.03 -3.78
CA THR A 355 8.12 2.29 -3.81
C THR A 355 8.17 2.94 -5.19
N ASP A 356 7.05 3.49 -5.65
CA ASP A 356 7.00 4.38 -6.81
C ASP A 356 7.69 5.73 -6.53
N ALA A 357 7.55 6.23 -5.31
CA ALA A 357 8.13 7.46 -4.80
C ALA A 357 8.22 7.44 -3.26
N GLY A 358 9.14 8.23 -2.70
CA GLY A 358 9.42 8.19 -1.26
C GLY A 358 10.19 6.93 -0.85
N SER A 359 10.22 6.62 0.45
CA SER A 359 11.04 5.49 0.96
C SER A 359 10.32 4.53 1.91
N ALA A 360 9.07 4.79 2.30
CA ALA A 360 8.29 3.96 3.24
C ALA A 360 9.08 3.54 4.50
N THR A 361 9.86 4.47 5.05
CA THR A 361 10.70 4.29 6.25
C THR A 361 10.05 4.91 7.49
N SER A 362 10.58 4.64 8.68
CA SER A 362 10.06 5.21 9.95
C SER A 362 8.56 4.94 10.15
N LEU A 363 8.14 3.72 9.82
CA LEU A 363 6.73 3.31 9.83
C LEU A 363 6.16 3.34 11.25
N SER A 364 5.34 4.36 11.52
CA SER A 364 4.65 4.54 12.80
C SER A 364 3.38 3.71 12.88
N SER A 365 2.82 3.28 11.75
CA SER A 365 1.57 2.52 11.75
C SER A 365 1.36 1.80 10.42
N PHE A 366 0.39 0.91 10.45
CA PHE A 366 -0.35 0.48 9.27
C PHE A 366 -1.81 0.95 9.39
N GLY A 367 -2.56 0.86 8.30
CA GLY A 367 -4.02 1.01 8.28
C GLY A 367 -4.59 0.26 7.08
N GLU A 368 -5.90 0.18 6.98
CA GLU A 368 -6.57 -0.54 5.90
C GLU A 368 -7.85 0.17 5.49
N ASP A 369 -8.26 0.10 4.22
CA ASP A 369 -9.56 0.63 3.77
C ASP A 369 -10.68 -0.43 3.83
N ASN A 370 -11.92 -0.05 3.50
CA ASN A 370 -13.06 -0.98 3.51
C ASN A 370 -12.91 -2.13 2.47
N ALA A 371 -12.06 -1.98 1.46
CA ALA A 371 -11.77 -3.00 0.45
C ALA A 371 -10.63 -3.95 0.85
N GLY A 372 -9.87 -3.64 1.91
CA GLY A 372 -8.76 -4.48 2.36
C GLY A 372 -7.40 -4.04 1.86
N ASN A 373 -7.32 -2.92 1.14
CA ASN A 373 -6.04 -2.35 0.77
C ASN A 373 -5.27 -1.98 2.03
N LEU A 374 -4.01 -2.41 2.09
CA LEU A 374 -3.11 -2.13 3.21
C LEU A 374 -2.36 -0.82 2.96
N TYR A 375 -2.27 0.00 3.99
CA TYR A 375 -1.56 1.27 3.97
C TYR A 375 -0.43 1.26 4.99
N LEU A 376 0.73 1.76 4.58
CA LEU A 376 1.91 1.98 5.41
C LEU A 376 1.95 3.47 5.76
N VAL A 377 2.08 3.78 7.04
CA VAL A 377 2.07 5.16 7.55
C VAL A 377 3.43 5.47 8.13
N SER A 378 4.10 6.44 7.52
CA SER A 378 5.45 6.86 7.89
C SER A 378 5.38 8.12 8.76
N LEU A 379 6.05 8.13 9.91
CA LEU A 379 6.01 9.27 10.85
C LEU A 379 6.61 10.56 10.25
N ASP A 380 7.41 10.43 9.19
CA ASP A 380 8.00 11.54 8.44
C ASP A 380 7.01 12.26 7.50
N GLY A 381 5.79 11.74 7.35
CA GLY A 381 4.69 12.43 6.68
C GLY A 381 4.22 11.78 5.38
N GLU A 382 4.65 10.56 5.07
CA GLU A 382 4.21 9.81 3.89
C GLU A 382 3.19 8.71 4.24
N ILE A 383 2.29 8.42 3.29
CA ILE A 383 1.45 7.22 3.33
C ILE A 383 1.57 6.51 1.99
N HIS A 384 1.81 5.19 2.05
CA HIS A 384 1.88 4.33 0.89
C HIS A 384 0.77 3.29 0.91
N ARG A 385 0.20 2.98 -0.25
CA ARG A 385 -0.79 1.91 -0.46
C ARG A 385 -0.11 0.70 -1.09
N VAL A 386 -0.39 -0.49 -0.57
CA VAL A 386 0.07 -1.76 -1.13
C VAL A 386 -0.69 -2.09 -2.41
N ARG A 387 0.05 -2.35 -3.48
CA ARG A 387 -0.46 -2.70 -4.82
C ARG A 387 0.13 -4.01 -5.32
N SER A 388 -0.66 -4.72 -6.13
CA SER A 388 -0.17 -5.93 -6.80
C SER A 388 0.96 -5.57 -7.77
N ALA A 389 1.98 -6.41 -7.93
CA ALA A 389 2.85 -6.34 -9.10
C ALA A 389 2.09 -6.63 -10.43
N GLY A 390 0.84 -7.10 -10.36
CA GLY A 390 -0.07 -7.13 -11.51
C GLY A 390 -0.85 -5.82 -11.72
N GLU A 391 -0.92 -4.95 -10.71
CA GLU A 391 -1.36 -3.55 -10.86
C GLU A 391 -0.21 -2.66 -11.29
N VAL A 392 1.06 -3.08 -11.12
CA VAL A 392 2.25 -2.43 -11.70
C VAL A 392 3.12 -3.46 -12.40
N ALA A 393 2.92 -3.65 -13.70
CA ALA A 393 3.70 -4.56 -14.53
C ALA A 393 5.09 -3.97 -14.85
N ALA A 394 6.15 -4.70 -14.52
CA ALA A 394 7.47 -4.44 -15.09
C ALA A 394 7.47 -4.90 -16.55
N ILE A 395 7.28 -3.96 -17.48
CA ILE A 395 7.38 -4.20 -18.92
C ILE A 395 8.83 -4.56 -19.28
N VAL A 396 9.78 -3.88 -18.62
CA VAL A 396 11.20 -4.22 -18.62
C VAL A 396 11.69 -4.12 -17.17
N ASP A 397 12.46 -5.11 -16.72
CA ASP A 397 13.05 -5.12 -15.38
C ASP A 397 14.57 -5.37 -15.46
N THR A 398 15.26 -5.24 -14.34
CA THR A 398 16.69 -5.56 -14.24
C THR A 398 16.93 -7.02 -14.60
N GLY A 399 18.00 -7.33 -15.32
CA GLY A 399 18.22 -8.68 -15.85
C GLY A 399 17.57 -8.93 -17.20
N ALA A 400 16.84 -7.96 -17.77
CA ALA A 400 16.28 -8.07 -19.11
C ALA A 400 17.38 -8.26 -20.16
N GLN A 401 17.07 -8.95 -21.25
CA GLN A 401 18.03 -9.18 -22.34
C GLN A 401 18.18 -7.94 -23.21
N TRP A 402 19.38 -7.37 -23.28
CA TRP A 402 19.69 -6.24 -24.16
C TRP A 402 20.67 -6.66 -25.24
N LYS A 403 20.43 -6.20 -26.47
CA LYS A 403 21.46 -6.14 -27.49
C LYS A 403 22.34 -4.93 -27.23
N TYR A 404 23.63 -5.05 -27.49
CA TYR A 404 24.56 -3.96 -27.26
C TYR A 404 25.61 -3.81 -28.38
N LEU A 405 26.12 -2.60 -28.55
CA LEU A 405 27.24 -2.29 -29.42
C LEU A 405 28.16 -1.28 -28.75
N ALA A 406 29.34 -1.76 -28.36
CA ALA A 406 30.42 -0.94 -27.82
C ALA A 406 31.71 -1.19 -28.64
N ASN A 407 31.82 -0.49 -29.78
CA ASN A 407 32.96 -0.63 -30.70
C ASN A 407 33.52 0.72 -31.20
N GLY A 408 33.06 1.83 -30.62
CA GLY A 408 33.47 3.19 -30.97
C GLY A 408 32.99 3.67 -32.34
N SER A 409 32.11 2.95 -33.02
CA SER A 409 31.56 3.38 -34.31
C SER A 409 30.39 4.35 -34.13
N ASN A 410 30.26 5.32 -35.05
CA ASN A 410 29.12 6.24 -35.08
C ASN A 410 27.91 5.57 -35.73
N GLN A 411 26.88 5.29 -34.94
CA GLN A 411 25.63 4.69 -35.42
C GLN A 411 24.64 5.71 -36.01
N GLY A 412 24.93 7.01 -35.93
CA GLY A 412 23.99 8.06 -36.30
C GLY A 412 22.72 8.01 -35.43
N THR A 413 21.55 8.22 -36.03
CA THR A 413 20.26 8.17 -35.31
C THR A 413 19.35 7.02 -35.75
N ALA A 414 19.69 6.33 -36.85
CA ALA A 414 18.84 5.28 -37.41
C ALA A 414 18.67 4.09 -36.45
N TRP A 415 19.67 3.80 -35.63
CA TRP A 415 19.67 2.74 -34.62
C TRP A 415 18.66 2.95 -33.49
N ARG A 416 18.01 4.11 -33.40
CA ARG A 416 16.98 4.36 -32.38
C ARG A 416 15.60 3.84 -32.80
N ALA A 417 15.40 3.67 -34.10
CA ALA A 417 14.11 3.27 -34.67
C ALA A 417 13.89 1.74 -34.59
N ALA A 418 12.63 1.33 -34.50
CA ALA A 418 12.23 -0.08 -34.45
C ALA A 418 12.71 -0.87 -35.68
N ALA A 419 12.66 -0.26 -36.87
CA ALA A 419 13.02 -0.91 -38.14
C ALA A 419 14.53 -1.12 -38.39
N PHE A 420 15.40 -0.66 -37.49
CA PHE A 420 16.85 -0.84 -37.66
C PHE A 420 17.28 -2.28 -37.40
N ASP A 421 18.18 -2.78 -38.26
CA ASP A 421 18.71 -4.13 -38.19
C ASP A 421 19.89 -4.21 -37.23
N ASP A 422 19.64 -4.82 -36.07
CA ASP A 422 20.61 -5.09 -35.00
C ASP A 422 20.92 -6.59 -34.88
N ALA A 423 20.67 -7.40 -35.91
CA ALA A 423 20.82 -8.86 -35.83
C ALA A 423 22.23 -9.32 -35.42
N GLU A 424 23.26 -8.56 -35.83
CA GLU A 424 24.67 -8.85 -35.55
C GLU A 424 25.16 -8.29 -34.21
N TRP A 425 24.32 -7.58 -33.44
CA TRP A 425 24.70 -7.07 -32.13
C TRP A 425 24.70 -8.21 -31.10
N PRO A 426 25.75 -8.36 -30.29
CA PRO A 426 25.74 -9.30 -29.16
C PRO A 426 24.63 -8.93 -28.16
N ALA A 427 24.21 -9.92 -27.36
CA ALA A 427 23.15 -9.73 -26.37
C ALA A 427 23.50 -10.37 -25.03
N GLY A 428 22.97 -9.81 -23.95
CA GLY A 428 23.10 -10.35 -22.60
C GLY A 428 22.16 -9.66 -21.61
N PRO A 429 21.98 -10.22 -20.39
CA PRO A 429 21.17 -9.59 -19.33
C PRO A 429 21.79 -8.27 -18.85
N SER A 430 20.96 -7.26 -18.54
CA SER A 430 21.40 -6.12 -17.74
C SER A 430 21.66 -6.52 -16.27
N GLN A 431 22.47 -5.82 -15.49
CA GLN A 431 23.29 -4.64 -15.78
C GLN A 431 24.40 -4.96 -16.80
N LEU A 432 24.55 -4.11 -17.82
CA LEU A 432 25.59 -4.22 -18.84
C LEU A 432 26.68 -3.19 -18.58
N GLY A 433 27.95 -3.60 -18.64
CA GLY A 433 29.01 -2.68 -18.26
C GLY A 433 30.41 -3.29 -18.18
N TYR A 434 31.30 -2.61 -17.47
CA TYR A 434 32.59 -3.12 -17.02
C TYR A 434 33.06 -2.28 -15.82
N GLY A 435 33.91 -2.85 -14.97
CA GLY A 435 34.67 -2.10 -13.95
C GLY A 435 34.16 -2.21 -12.52
N ASP A 436 32.89 -2.59 -12.30
CA ASP A 436 32.24 -2.59 -10.97
C ASP A 436 32.09 -3.99 -10.34
N ASP A 437 32.39 -5.06 -11.09
CA ASP A 437 32.28 -6.47 -10.67
C ASP A 437 30.83 -6.92 -10.34
N ASP A 438 29.82 -6.10 -10.64
CA ASP A 438 28.40 -6.39 -10.47
C ASP A 438 27.66 -6.64 -11.80
N GLU A 439 28.35 -6.48 -12.94
CA GLU A 439 27.72 -6.55 -14.25
C GLU A 439 27.33 -7.98 -14.63
N ALA A 440 26.06 -8.15 -15.00
CA ALA A 440 25.58 -9.42 -15.52
C ALA A 440 26.12 -9.70 -16.94
N THR A 441 26.38 -8.64 -17.71
CA THR A 441 27.02 -8.71 -19.03
C THR A 441 28.17 -7.73 -19.15
N GLU A 442 29.39 -8.26 -19.27
CA GLU A 442 30.58 -7.45 -19.55
C GLU A 442 30.60 -6.99 -21.02
N ILE A 443 30.79 -5.69 -21.26
CA ILE A 443 30.86 -5.09 -22.60
C ILE A 443 32.27 -4.58 -22.94
N PRO A 444 32.68 -4.54 -24.22
CA PRO A 444 34.00 -4.04 -24.60
C PRO A 444 34.19 -2.55 -24.31
N CYS A 445 35.28 -2.21 -23.61
CA CYS A 445 35.63 -0.81 -23.32
C CYS A 445 36.50 -0.13 -24.37
N GLY A 446 37.19 -0.85 -25.26
CA GLY A 446 38.12 -0.25 -26.23
C GLY A 446 39.29 -1.14 -26.63
N SER A 447 40.30 -0.56 -27.28
CA SER A 447 41.57 -1.23 -27.61
C SER A 447 42.40 -1.65 -26.38
N SER A 448 41.95 -1.25 -25.20
CA SER A 448 42.65 -1.37 -23.93
C SER A 448 42.12 -2.53 -23.09
N ALA A 449 41.03 -3.17 -23.54
CA ALA A 449 40.50 -4.37 -22.93
C ALA A 449 41.61 -5.44 -22.74
N PRO A 450 41.69 -6.11 -21.57
CA PRO A 450 40.72 -6.03 -20.45
C PRO A 450 40.98 -4.88 -19.45
N ASN A 451 42.01 -4.04 -19.65
CA ASN A 451 42.33 -2.92 -18.77
C ASN A 451 41.68 -1.62 -19.29
N CYS A 452 40.41 -1.45 -18.96
CA CYS A 452 39.53 -0.36 -19.39
C CYS A 452 39.87 0.99 -18.75
N ASN A 453 41.07 1.53 -18.96
CA ASN A 453 41.55 2.71 -18.22
C ASN A 453 42.12 3.82 -19.12
N VAL A 454 42.18 3.57 -20.44
CA VAL A 454 42.74 4.49 -21.44
C VAL A 454 42.12 4.22 -22.81
N ASN A 455 41.94 5.23 -23.66
CA ASN A 455 41.38 5.06 -25.02
C ASN A 455 40.06 4.27 -25.08
N ASN A 456 39.21 4.40 -24.05
CA ASN A 456 37.92 3.75 -24.03
C ASN A 456 36.96 4.40 -25.03
N PHE A 457 35.95 3.65 -25.45
CA PHE A 457 34.85 4.19 -26.25
C PHE A 457 34.02 5.15 -25.41
N ILE A 458 33.69 6.32 -25.96
CA ILE A 458 32.86 7.30 -25.26
C ILE A 458 31.41 6.84 -25.19
N THR A 459 30.90 6.22 -26.27
CA THR A 459 29.50 5.81 -26.35
C THR A 459 29.35 4.31 -26.50
N SER A 460 28.45 3.75 -25.70
CA SER A 460 27.92 2.39 -25.81
C SER A 460 26.44 2.46 -26.15
N TYR A 461 26.00 1.61 -27.08
CA TYR A 461 24.60 1.56 -27.55
C TYR A 461 23.92 0.29 -27.05
N PHE A 462 22.66 0.41 -26.65
CA PHE A 462 21.83 -0.68 -26.15
C PHE A 462 20.47 -0.67 -26.84
N ARG A 463 19.92 -1.85 -27.12
CA ARG A 463 18.60 -2.04 -27.74
C ARG A 463 17.85 -3.21 -27.12
N HIS A 464 16.57 -3.03 -26.86
CA HIS A 464 15.65 -4.03 -26.34
C HIS A 464 14.33 -3.97 -27.12
N THR A 465 13.86 -5.12 -27.62
CA THR A 465 12.56 -5.24 -28.28
C THR A 465 11.58 -5.85 -27.31
N LEU A 466 10.44 -5.21 -27.10
CA LEU A 466 9.38 -5.75 -26.24
C LEU A 466 8.80 -7.03 -26.85
N GLY A 467 8.67 -8.06 -26.03
CA GLY A 467 8.24 -9.39 -26.47
C GLY A 467 6.71 -9.55 -26.62
N GLU A 468 5.94 -8.85 -25.80
CA GLU A 468 4.47 -8.87 -25.83
C GLU A 468 3.93 -7.46 -26.11
N ARG A 469 2.80 -7.38 -26.82
CA ARG A 469 2.10 -6.12 -27.04
C ARG A 469 1.50 -5.67 -25.71
N VAL A 470 1.89 -4.48 -25.27
CA VAL A 470 1.23 -3.78 -24.16
C VAL A 470 0.16 -2.87 -24.76
N ASP A 471 -1.08 -2.98 -24.30
CA ASP A 471 -2.12 -2.01 -24.63
C ASP A 471 -1.90 -0.76 -23.75
N PRO A 472 -1.46 0.38 -24.34
CA PRO A 472 -1.17 1.57 -23.55
C PRO A 472 -2.42 2.23 -22.97
N SER A 473 -3.63 1.93 -23.47
CA SER A 473 -4.87 2.44 -22.89
C SER A 473 -5.21 1.78 -21.55
N LEU A 474 -4.70 0.57 -21.34
CA LEU A 474 -4.75 -0.12 -20.05
C LEU A 474 -3.63 0.29 -19.11
N VAL A 475 -2.74 1.20 -19.49
CA VAL A 475 -1.70 1.70 -18.60
C VAL A 475 -2.19 3.02 -17.98
N ALA A 476 -2.41 3.02 -16.67
CA ALA A 476 -2.76 4.20 -15.89
C ALA A 476 -1.57 5.15 -15.75
N GLU A 477 -0.40 4.60 -15.45
CA GLU A 477 0.86 5.36 -15.30
C GLU A 477 2.01 4.54 -15.87
N LEU A 478 2.98 5.21 -16.50
CA LEU A 478 4.19 4.57 -17.02
C LEU A 478 5.41 5.35 -16.53
N THR A 479 6.35 4.64 -15.92
CA THR A 479 7.56 5.21 -15.34
C THR A 479 8.78 4.52 -15.93
N LEU A 480 9.72 5.31 -16.44
CA LEU A 480 11.03 4.85 -16.86
C LEU A 480 12.03 5.09 -15.72
N GLN A 481 12.79 4.06 -15.36
CA GLN A 481 13.91 4.16 -14.44
C GLN A 481 15.21 3.80 -15.17
N VAL A 482 16.19 4.69 -15.16
CA VAL A 482 17.48 4.49 -15.84
C VAL A 482 18.61 4.55 -14.83
N LEU A 483 19.43 3.50 -14.77
CA LEU A 483 20.72 3.50 -14.10
C LEU A 483 21.77 3.53 -15.20
N ALA A 484 22.56 4.59 -15.24
CA ALA A 484 23.65 4.72 -16.19
C ALA A 484 24.84 5.42 -15.54
N ASP A 485 26.03 4.93 -15.85
CA ASP A 485 27.26 5.63 -15.49
C ASP A 485 27.47 6.86 -16.40
N ASP A 486 27.98 7.93 -15.80
CA ASP A 486 28.15 9.27 -16.36
C ASP A 486 26.89 9.90 -16.94
N GLY A 487 26.32 9.41 -18.04
CA GLY A 487 25.06 9.96 -18.56
C GLY A 487 24.51 9.19 -19.75
N ALA A 488 23.19 9.22 -19.89
CA ALA A 488 22.48 8.46 -20.92
C ALA A 488 21.43 9.27 -21.66
N ALA A 489 21.04 8.78 -22.83
CA ALA A 489 19.79 9.14 -23.49
C ALA A 489 19.03 7.87 -23.87
N VAL A 490 17.71 7.87 -23.66
CA VAL A 490 16.82 6.73 -23.93
C VAL A 490 15.73 7.15 -24.90
N TYR A 491 15.45 6.23 -25.81
CA TYR A 491 14.50 6.37 -26.90
C TYR A 491 13.51 5.21 -26.89
N ILE A 492 12.24 5.49 -27.14
CA ILE A 492 11.21 4.46 -27.41
C ILE A 492 10.66 4.73 -28.80
N ASN A 493 10.76 3.73 -29.68
CA ASN A 493 10.39 3.83 -31.09
C ASN A 493 11.06 5.00 -31.85
N GLY A 494 12.22 5.45 -31.38
CA GLY A 494 12.98 6.55 -31.95
C GLY A 494 12.72 7.92 -31.31
N ASP A 495 11.66 8.05 -30.51
CA ASP A 495 11.34 9.27 -29.77
C ASP A 495 12.12 9.30 -28.44
N GLU A 496 12.74 10.44 -28.14
CA GLU A 496 13.53 10.61 -26.91
C GLU A 496 12.60 10.78 -25.70
N VAL A 497 12.77 9.90 -24.71
CA VAL A 497 11.96 9.90 -23.48
C VAL A 497 12.77 10.27 -22.24
N PHE A 498 14.10 10.18 -22.31
CA PHE A 498 14.99 10.53 -21.22
C PHE A 498 16.35 10.99 -21.74
N ARG A 499 16.94 11.94 -21.00
CA ARG A 499 18.33 12.39 -21.18
C ARG A 499 18.87 12.87 -19.84
N SER A 500 20.04 12.37 -19.44
CA SER A 500 20.75 12.86 -18.25
C SER A 500 21.12 14.34 -18.43
N GLU A 501 21.00 15.13 -17.35
CA GLU A 501 21.21 16.59 -17.40
C GLU A 501 22.61 17.02 -17.84
N ASN A 502 23.61 16.18 -17.57
CA ASN A 502 25.01 16.39 -17.93
C ASN A 502 25.36 15.94 -19.36
N LEU A 503 24.42 15.35 -20.11
CA LEU A 503 24.61 14.98 -21.51
C LEU A 503 24.02 16.06 -22.44
N ALA A 504 24.85 16.61 -23.33
CA ALA A 504 24.42 17.68 -24.23
C ALA A 504 23.30 17.25 -25.19
N ALA A 505 22.31 18.12 -25.43
CA ALA A 505 21.15 17.84 -26.30
C ALA A 505 21.50 17.47 -27.76
N ASN A 506 22.69 17.83 -28.25
CA ASN A 506 23.19 17.47 -29.59
C ASN A 506 24.46 16.61 -29.49
N ALA A 507 24.58 15.79 -28.44
CA ALA A 507 25.71 14.90 -28.27
C ALA A 507 25.85 13.98 -29.49
N GLY A 508 27.04 13.96 -30.09
CA GLY A 508 27.45 12.92 -31.03
C GLY A 508 28.16 11.78 -30.28
N PHE A 509 28.40 10.65 -30.96
CA PHE A 509 29.02 9.44 -30.39
C PHE A 509 30.40 9.61 -29.70
N ASN A 510 31.04 10.77 -29.86
CA ASN A 510 32.33 11.10 -29.26
C ASN A 510 32.23 12.31 -28.30
N THR A 511 31.01 12.73 -27.95
CA THR A 511 30.75 13.82 -27.03
C THR A 511 30.71 13.26 -25.62
N PRO A 512 31.68 13.58 -24.75
CA PRO A 512 31.61 13.18 -23.34
C PRO A 512 30.53 13.98 -22.60
N THR A 513 30.12 13.48 -21.44
CA THR A 513 29.28 14.22 -20.50
C THR A 513 30.06 15.37 -19.84
N ASN A 514 29.34 16.36 -19.31
CA ASN A 514 29.92 17.52 -18.62
C ASN A 514 30.20 17.26 -17.12
N GLY A 515 30.66 16.07 -16.77
CA GLY A 515 30.91 15.62 -15.39
C GLY A 515 30.30 14.24 -15.13
N THR A 516 30.56 13.69 -13.95
CA THR A 516 30.02 12.39 -13.52
C THR A 516 28.61 12.53 -12.96
N ALA A 517 27.75 11.54 -13.19
CA ALA A 517 26.42 11.45 -12.55
C ALA A 517 26.53 10.76 -11.18
N THR A 518 25.39 10.62 -10.50
CA THR A 518 25.33 9.80 -9.29
C THR A 518 25.30 8.33 -9.71
N GLU A 519 26.40 7.62 -9.47
CA GLU A 519 26.54 6.21 -9.78
C GLU A 519 25.60 5.35 -8.89
N ASN A 520 25.15 4.20 -9.42
CA ASN A 520 24.36 3.17 -8.71
C ASN A 520 22.96 3.59 -8.20
N VAL A 521 22.37 4.64 -8.77
CA VAL A 521 21.00 5.07 -8.46
C VAL A 521 20.18 5.17 -9.75
N PHE A 522 18.93 4.73 -9.70
CA PHE A 522 17.99 4.89 -10.81
C PHE A 522 17.41 6.31 -10.85
N ASP A 523 17.61 7.00 -11.97
CA ASP A 523 16.85 8.20 -12.31
C ASP A 523 15.47 7.80 -12.80
N SER A 524 14.42 8.36 -12.19
CA SER A 524 13.02 8.02 -12.50
C SER A 524 12.32 9.17 -13.21
N VAL A 525 11.68 8.89 -14.35
CA VAL A 525 10.86 9.86 -15.10
C VAL A 525 9.51 9.25 -15.49
N PRO A 526 8.39 9.96 -15.26
CA PRO A 526 7.10 9.55 -15.81
C PRO A 526 7.09 9.79 -17.32
N ILE A 527 6.47 8.89 -18.06
CA ILE A 527 6.34 8.95 -19.51
C ILE A 527 4.90 8.69 -19.93
N ASP A 528 4.47 9.32 -21.02
CA ASP A 528 3.12 9.10 -21.56
C ASP A 528 3.00 7.64 -22.03
N PRO A 529 2.04 6.84 -21.52
CA PRO A 529 1.90 5.44 -21.91
C PRO A 529 1.69 5.22 -23.40
N MET A 530 1.14 6.21 -24.12
CA MET A 530 0.94 6.12 -25.56
C MET A 530 2.24 5.93 -26.36
N ILE A 531 3.41 6.21 -25.76
CA ILE A 531 4.71 5.94 -26.37
C ILE A 531 4.95 4.45 -26.67
N LEU A 532 4.21 3.56 -26.01
CA LEU A 532 4.32 2.10 -26.18
C LEU A 532 3.56 1.56 -27.40
N LEU A 533 2.80 2.41 -28.10
CA LEU A 533 2.14 2.00 -29.35
C LEU A 533 3.19 1.38 -30.30
N PRO A 534 2.96 0.15 -30.79
CA PRO A 534 3.89 -0.48 -31.71
C PRO A 534 4.11 0.37 -32.96
N ASP A 535 5.33 0.35 -33.49
CA ASP A 535 5.65 1.03 -34.75
C ASP A 535 4.75 0.47 -35.86
N ALA A 536 4.11 1.36 -36.62
CA ALA A 536 3.07 0.99 -37.59
C ALA A 536 3.59 0.15 -38.77
N ILE A 537 4.90 0.07 -38.97
CA ILE A 537 5.52 -0.68 -40.07
C ILE A 537 5.95 -2.06 -39.57
N THR A 538 6.62 -2.11 -38.41
CA THR A 538 7.22 -3.33 -37.87
C THR A 538 6.29 -4.11 -36.94
N GLY A 539 5.29 -3.45 -36.35
CA GLY A 539 4.42 -4.02 -35.33
C GLY A 539 5.12 -4.29 -34.00
N THR A 540 6.30 -3.68 -33.76
CA THR A 540 7.10 -3.88 -32.56
C THR A 540 7.35 -2.58 -31.82
N THR A 541 7.58 -2.67 -30.52
CA THR A 541 8.05 -1.55 -29.69
C THR A 541 9.50 -1.80 -29.29
N VAL A 542 10.37 -0.83 -29.58
CA VAL A 542 11.81 -0.93 -29.31
C VAL A 542 12.23 0.19 -28.37
N ILE A 543 12.97 -0.19 -27.32
CA ILE A 543 13.70 0.72 -26.45
C ILE A 543 15.16 0.72 -26.88
N ALA A 544 15.72 1.90 -27.05
CA ALA A 544 17.11 2.10 -27.44
C ALA A 544 17.77 3.09 -26.48
N ALA A 545 18.99 2.83 -26.04
CA ALA A 545 19.72 3.70 -25.12
C ALA A 545 21.16 3.92 -25.57
N GLU A 546 21.69 5.12 -25.34
CA GLU A 546 23.11 5.42 -25.48
C GLU A 546 23.65 5.92 -24.15
N VAL A 547 24.75 5.33 -23.69
CA VAL A 547 25.48 5.77 -22.49
C VAL A 547 26.77 6.43 -22.93
N HIS A 548 27.05 7.60 -22.36
CA HIS A 548 28.18 8.46 -22.68
C HIS A 548 29.07 8.65 -21.47
N GLN A 549 30.33 8.26 -21.63
CA GLN A 549 31.37 8.40 -20.63
C GLN A 549 31.92 9.84 -20.60
N ALA A 550 32.23 10.36 -19.42
CA ALA A 550 32.82 11.68 -19.18
C ALA A 550 34.25 11.77 -19.73
N SER A 551 34.93 10.63 -19.85
CA SER A 551 36.26 10.57 -20.44
C SER A 551 36.59 9.21 -21.06
N ALA A 552 37.50 9.20 -22.04
CA ALA A 552 38.07 7.97 -22.61
C ALA A 552 39.05 7.25 -21.65
N THR A 553 39.12 7.68 -20.38
CA THR A 553 39.92 7.08 -19.32
C THR A 553 39.07 6.60 -18.15
N SER A 554 37.73 6.62 -18.29
CA SER A 554 36.83 6.11 -17.25
C SER A 554 37.15 4.65 -16.94
N SER A 555 37.10 4.29 -15.66
CA SER A 555 37.42 2.93 -15.19
C SER A 555 36.30 1.94 -15.47
N ASP A 556 35.09 2.47 -15.65
CA ASP A 556 33.84 1.74 -15.54
C ASP A 556 32.82 2.27 -16.55
N VAL A 557 31.74 1.50 -16.72
CA VAL A 557 30.47 1.92 -17.31
C VAL A 557 29.42 0.95 -16.82
N SER A 558 28.25 1.46 -16.46
CA SER A 558 27.12 0.63 -16.06
C SER A 558 25.85 1.09 -16.78
N PHE A 559 25.00 0.16 -17.17
CA PHE A 559 23.68 0.41 -17.74
C PHE A 559 22.66 -0.63 -17.28
N ASP A 560 21.59 -0.14 -16.66
CA ASP A 560 20.39 -0.91 -16.37
C ASP A 560 19.14 -0.02 -16.55
N LEU A 561 18.01 -0.64 -16.84
CA LEU A 561 16.77 0.07 -17.14
C LEU A 561 15.56 -0.73 -16.71
N ARG A 562 14.62 -0.05 -16.02
CA ARG A 562 13.29 -0.57 -15.75
C ARG A 562 12.24 0.28 -16.44
N LEU A 563 11.21 -0.37 -16.95
CA LEU A 563 10.02 0.26 -17.49
C LEU A 563 8.83 -0.32 -16.75
N LEU A 564 8.25 0.48 -15.86
CA LEU A 564 7.23 0.06 -14.91
C LEU A 564 5.89 0.69 -15.29
N ALA A 565 4.84 -0.10 -15.39
CA ALA A 565 3.52 0.34 -15.82
C ALA A 565 2.46 0.02 -14.78
N VAL A 566 1.78 1.03 -14.23
CA VAL A 566 0.57 0.82 -13.45
C VAL A 566 -0.56 0.42 -14.41
N MET A 567 -1.06 -0.80 -14.33
CA MET A 567 -2.12 -1.32 -15.19
C MET A 567 -3.52 -1.04 -14.60
N ARG A 568 -4.43 -0.58 -15.46
CA ARG A 568 -5.87 -0.51 -15.20
C ARG A 568 -6.43 -1.94 -15.22
N THR A 569 -7.37 -2.20 -14.31
CA THR A 569 -8.16 -3.43 -14.27
C THR A 569 -9.66 -3.11 -14.50
N PRO A 570 -10.04 -2.67 -15.71
CA PRO A 570 -11.42 -2.33 -16.04
C PRO A 570 -12.37 -3.51 -15.86
N ALA A 571 -13.64 -3.20 -15.58
CA ALA A 571 -14.70 -4.20 -15.71
C ALA A 571 -14.76 -4.68 -17.17
N ALA A 572 -14.91 -5.98 -17.40
CA ALA A 572 -15.00 -6.53 -18.75
C ALA A 572 -16.14 -5.88 -19.52
N GLY A 573 -15.85 -5.21 -20.64
CA GLY A 573 -16.83 -4.45 -21.42
C GLY A 573 -16.90 -2.95 -21.13
N ASP A 574 -16.16 -2.44 -20.15
CA ASP A 574 -16.12 -1.02 -19.78
C ASP A 574 -15.02 -0.29 -20.56
N THR A 575 -15.38 0.41 -21.63
CA THR A 575 -14.45 1.15 -22.49
C THR A 575 -14.01 2.50 -21.92
N ASN A 576 -14.82 3.10 -21.04
CA ASN A 576 -14.65 4.48 -20.59
C ASN A 576 -14.05 4.57 -19.16
N PHE A 577 -13.87 3.43 -18.51
CA PHE A 577 -13.29 3.26 -17.19
C PHE A 577 -14.11 3.91 -16.05
N ASP A 578 -15.43 4.06 -16.22
CA ASP A 578 -16.31 4.62 -15.18
C ASP A 578 -16.78 3.57 -14.16
N GLY A 579 -16.43 2.30 -14.38
CA GLY A 579 -16.76 1.18 -13.51
C GLY A 579 -18.13 0.57 -13.78
N VAL A 580 -18.86 1.03 -14.80
CA VAL A 580 -20.20 0.56 -15.15
C VAL A 580 -20.30 0.26 -16.65
N VAL A 581 -20.56 -1.00 -17.00
CA VAL A 581 -20.80 -1.37 -18.40
C VAL A 581 -22.21 -0.94 -18.82
N ASP A 582 -22.31 0.07 -19.68
CA ASP A 582 -23.57 0.72 -20.05
C ASP A 582 -23.74 1.04 -21.56
N ALA A 583 -24.68 1.93 -21.88
CA ALA A 583 -24.98 2.30 -23.27
C ALA A 583 -23.86 3.09 -23.95
N ASN A 584 -22.99 3.75 -23.19
CA ASN A 584 -21.83 4.48 -23.70
C ASN A 584 -20.77 3.50 -24.19
N ASP A 585 -20.50 2.42 -23.46
CA ASP A 585 -19.58 1.37 -23.91
C ASP A 585 -20.08 0.65 -25.16
N ALA A 586 -21.38 0.37 -25.17
CA ALA A 586 -22.03 -0.21 -26.35
C ALA A 586 -21.93 0.71 -27.56
N ALA A 587 -21.97 2.04 -27.38
CA ALA A 587 -21.80 3.00 -28.45
C ALA A 587 -20.35 3.02 -28.97
N THR A 588 -19.36 2.94 -28.07
CA THR A 588 -17.93 2.87 -28.43
C THR A 588 -17.63 1.61 -29.26
N LEU A 589 -17.98 0.42 -28.74
CA LEU A 589 -17.78 -0.83 -29.48
C LEU A 589 -18.51 -0.80 -30.83
N ALA A 590 -19.74 -0.27 -30.89
CA ALA A 590 -20.48 -0.18 -32.14
C ALA A 590 -19.84 0.76 -33.17
N ALA A 591 -19.21 1.85 -32.73
CA ALA A 591 -18.50 2.78 -33.60
C ALA A 591 -17.24 2.16 -34.23
N ASN A 592 -16.57 1.26 -33.50
CA ASN A 592 -15.34 0.60 -33.92
C ASN A 592 -15.53 -0.82 -34.44
N PHE A 593 -16.77 -1.33 -34.49
CA PHE A 593 -17.04 -2.71 -34.89
C PHE A 593 -16.52 -3.03 -36.30
N GLY A 594 -15.69 -4.06 -36.39
CA GLY A 594 -15.03 -4.48 -37.63
C GLY A 594 -13.66 -3.82 -37.86
N LEU A 595 -13.14 -3.06 -36.90
CA LEU A 595 -11.74 -2.66 -36.87
C LEU A 595 -10.85 -3.91 -36.74
N ALA A 596 -9.84 -4.01 -37.58
CA ALA A 596 -8.95 -5.16 -37.68
C ALA A 596 -7.50 -4.70 -37.54
N GLU A 597 -6.73 -5.42 -36.72
CA GLU A 597 -5.35 -5.14 -36.33
C GLU A 597 -5.18 -3.81 -35.57
N GLY A 598 -4.56 -3.89 -34.38
CA GLY A 598 -4.16 -2.73 -33.60
C GLY A 598 -5.26 -2.08 -32.76
N ALA A 599 -6.45 -2.69 -32.66
CA ALA A 599 -7.49 -2.22 -31.74
C ALA A 599 -6.96 -2.19 -30.29
N LEU A 600 -7.44 -1.23 -29.51
CA LEU A 600 -7.18 -1.10 -28.08
C LEU A 600 -8.44 -1.39 -27.27
N TRP A 601 -8.29 -1.59 -25.97
CA TRP A 601 -9.39 -1.70 -25.02
C TRP A 601 -10.39 -0.55 -25.16
N ILE A 602 -9.89 0.68 -25.28
CA ILE A 602 -10.73 1.88 -25.45
C ILE A 602 -11.48 1.91 -26.79
N ASP A 603 -11.06 1.10 -27.78
CA ASP A 603 -11.80 0.92 -29.03
C ASP A 603 -12.89 -0.15 -28.91
N GLY A 604 -12.91 -0.93 -27.82
CA GLY A 604 -13.84 -2.03 -27.58
C GLY A 604 -13.28 -3.41 -27.92
N ASP A 605 -11.95 -3.58 -27.97
CA ASP A 605 -11.27 -4.88 -28.04
C ASP A 605 -11.07 -5.41 -26.62
N PHE A 606 -12.04 -6.21 -26.15
CA PHE A 606 -12.10 -6.69 -24.76
C PHE A 606 -11.43 -8.05 -24.57
N ASP A 607 -11.15 -8.78 -25.65
CA ASP A 607 -10.37 -10.02 -25.61
C ASP A 607 -8.88 -9.84 -25.98
N ALA A 608 -8.49 -8.60 -26.29
CA ALA A 608 -7.13 -8.18 -26.62
C ALA A 608 -6.54 -8.90 -27.84
N ASP A 609 -7.40 -9.32 -28.79
CA ASP A 609 -6.96 -9.99 -30.01
C ASP A 609 -6.49 -9.00 -31.10
N GLY A 610 -6.61 -7.70 -30.85
CA GLY A 610 -6.25 -6.62 -31.75
C GLY A 610 -7.34 -6.26 -32.75
N ALA A 611 -8.56 -6.79 -32.60
CA ALA A 611 -9.71 -6.49 -33.44
C ALA A 611 -10.97 -6.22 -32.59
N VAL A 612 -11.95 -5.53 -33.18
CA VAL A 612 -13.26 -5.33 -32.54
C VAL A 612 -14.31 -6.15 -33.29
N GLY A 613 -14.79 -7.22 -32.66
CA GLY A 613 -15.56 -8.26 -33.30
C GLY A 613 -16.71 -8.85 -32.47
N LEU A 614 -17.15 -10.04 -32.88
CA LEU A 614 -18.28 -10.72 -32.24
C LEU A 614 -17.95 -11.25 -30.85
N THR A 615 -16.68 -11.53 -30.57
CA THR A 615 -16.22 -11.97 -29.24
C THR A 615 -16.34 -10.82 -28.25
N ASP A 616 -15.89 -9.63 -28.62
CA ASP A 616 -16.01 -8.41 -27.80
C ASP A 616 -17.46 -8.04 -27.54
N LEU A 617 -18.29 -8.13 -28.58
CA LEU A 617 -19.72 -7.90 -28.43
C LEU A 617 -20.35 -8.88 -27.42
N ALA A 618 -19.90 -10.13 -27.38
CA ALA A 618 -20.37 -11.11 -26.41
C ALA A 618 -19.89 -10.78 -24.99
N ILE A 619 -18.65 -10.30 -24.82
CA ILE A 619 -18.11 -9.85 -23.54
C ILE A 619 -18.92 -8.66 -23.02
N LEU A 620 -19.13 -7.63 -23.85
CA LEU A 620 -19.96 -6.47 -23.52
C LEU A 620 -21.37 -6.90 -23.10
N GLN A 621 -22.03 -7.76 -23.88
CA GLN A 621 -23.39 -8.22 -23.60
C GLN A 621 -23.51 -9.00 -22.28
N ALA A 622 -22.48 -9.76 -21.91
CA ALA A 622 -22.47 -10.53 -20.68
C ALA A 622 -22.39 -9.64 -19.42
N HIS A 623 -21.84 -8.43 -19.55
CA HIS A 623 -21.57 -7.53 -18.43
C HIS A 623 -22.45 -6.26 -18.43
N LEU A 624 -23.23 -6.04 -19.50
CA LEU A 624 -24.12 -4.89 -19.65
C LEU A 624 -25.09 -4.81 -18.45
N THR A 625 -24.96 -3.74 -17.67
CA THR A 625 -25.86 -3.51 -16.54
C THR A 625 -27.21 -3.02 -17.06
N SER A 626 -28.29 -3.69 -16.64
CA SER A 626 -29.64 -3.17 -16.91
C SER A 626 -29.87 -1.95 -16.04
N PRO A 627 -30.48 -0.86 -16.54
CA PRO A 627 -30.73 0.31 -15.72
C PRO A 627 -31.56 -0.10 -14.50
N ALA A 628 -31.02 0.15 -13.31
CA ALA A 628 -31.79 0.12 -12.08
C ALA A 628 -33.02 1.03 -12.27
N ALA A 629 -34.20 0.50 -11.98
CA ALA A 629 -35.45 1.24 -12.08
C ALA A 629 -35.36 2.51 -11.22
N ALA A 630 -35.16 3.66 -11.88
CA ALA A 630 -35.18 4.95 -11.22
C ALA A 630 -36.56 5.18 -10.60
N SER A 631 -36.62 5.24 -9.28
CA SER A 631 -37.77 5.69 -8.53
C SER A 631 -37.98 7.19 -8.79
N ASN A 632 -38.90 7.55 -9.68
CA ASN A 632 -39.85 8.65 -9.50
C ASN A 632 -40.88 8.67 -10.64
N ALA A 633 -42.16 8.76 -10.25
CA ALA A 633 -43.32 8.59 -11.11
C ALA A 633 -43.61 9.80 -12.02
N ALA A 634 -43.86 9.54 -13.31
CA ALA A 634 -44.88 10.17 -14.19
C ALA A 634 -44.95 9.40 -15.54
N PRO A 635 -46.08 9.42 -16.28
CA PRO A 635 -46.53 8.27 -17.07
C PRO A 635 -45.84 8.10 -18.43
N ILE A 636 -45.77 6.84 -18.84
CA ILE A 636 -45.25 6.29 -20.10
C ILE A 636 -45.83 7.00 -21.34
N PRO A 637 -44.97 7.30 -22.33
CA PRO A 637 -45.30 7.05 -23.73
C PRO A 637 -44.21 6.26 -24.49
N GLU A 638 -44.61 5.05 -24.91
CA GLU A 638 -44.21 4.18 -26.06
C GLU A 638 -42.72 3.85 -26.39
N PRO A 639 -42.43 2.59 -26.81
CA PRO A 639 -41.08 2.10 -27.09
C PRO A 639 -40.68 2.33 -28.56
N SER A 640 -39.77 3.26 -28.84
CA SER A 640 -39.23 3.45 -30.20
C SER A 640 -37.70 3.45 -30.33
N ALA A 641 -36.95 3.15 -29.27
CA ALA A 641 -35.48 3.07 -29.35
C ALA A 641 -34.94 1.65 -29.64
N PHE A 642 -35.64 0.60 -29.21
CA PHE A 642 -35.13 -0.78 -29.30
C PHE A 642 -35.28 -1.46 -30.68
N ALA A 643 -36.14 -0.95 -31.56
CA ALA A 643 -36.35 -1.55 -32.88
C ALA A 643 -35.30 -1.14 -33.94
N SER A 644 -34.53 -0.08 -33.67
CA SER A 644 -33.60 0.50 -34.66
C SER A 644 -32.27 -0.24 -34.77
N ILE A 645 -31.82 -0.87 -33.69
CA ILE A 645 -30.52 -1.59 -33.62
C ILE A 645 -30.61 -2.95 -34.34
N VAL A 646 -31.75 -3.66 -34.21
CA VAL A 646 -31.99 -4.92 -34.93
C VAL A 646 -32.24 -4.68 -36.43
N ALA A 647 -32.75 -3.50 -36.82
CA ALA A 647 -33.00 -3.16 -38.22
C ALA A 647 -31.71 -2.80 -38.99
N ALA A 648 -30.71 -2.20 -38.34
CA ALA A 648 -29.44 -1.85 -38.96
C ALA A 648 -28.63 -3.10 -39.39
N LEU A 649 -28.68 -4.19 -38.60
CA LEU A 649 -28.00 -5.46 -38.91
C LEU A 649 -28.60 -6.19 -40.13
N ALA A 650 -29.89 -6.04 -40.39
CA ALA A 650 -30.54 -6.71 -41.54
C ALA A 650 -30.17 -6.07 -42.90
N VAL A 651 -29.81 -4.77 -42.91
CA VAL A 651 -29.51 -4.04 -44.15
C VAL A 651 -28.09 -4.34 -44.66
N VAL A 652 -27.12 -4.58 -43.77
CA VAL A 652 -25.73 -4.90 -44.15
C VAL A 652 -25.60 -6.34 -44.68
N LEU A 653 -26.38 -7.29 -44.15
CA LEU A 653 -26.38 -8.69 -44.61
C LEU A 653 -27.20 -8.93 -45.90
N GLY A 654 -28.15 -8.04 -46.23
CA GLY A 654 -28.97 -8.13 -47.46
C GLY A 654 -28.29 -7.61 -48.74
N GLY A 655 -27.30 -6.72 -48.62
CA GLY A 655 -26.67 -6.03 -49.74
C GLY A 655 -25.71 -6.88 -50.61
N ARG A 656 -25.19 -8.00 -50.08
CA ARG A 656 -24.18 -8.83 -50.80
C ARG A 656 -24.74 -9.98 -51.65
N ARG A 657 -26.08 -10.16 -51.76
CA ARG A 657 -26.68 -11.26 -52.55
C ARG A 657 -27.33 -10.88 -53.90
N ARG A 658 -27.30 -9.61 -54.33
CA ARG A 658 -27.85 -9.18 -55.63
C ARG A 658 -26.77 -8.63 -56.57
N SER A 659 -25.87 -9.48 -57.05
CA SER A 659 -24.96 -9.14 -58.16
C SER A 659 -24.59 -10.34 -59.05
N LEU A 660 -25.44 -11.37 -59.16
CA LEU A 660 -25.25 -12.44 -60.14
C LEU A 660 -26.60 -12.93 -60.66
N ARG A 661 -27.08 -12.34 -61.76
CA ARG A 661 -27.86 -12.96 -62.85
C ARG A 661 -28.58 -11.89 -63.67
N ARG A 662 -28.02 -11.53 -64.83
CA ARG A 662 -28.76 -11.27 -66.09
C ARG A 662 -27.80 -11.05 -67.26
N THR A 663 -27.49 -12.13 -67.97
CA THR A 663 -27.16 -12.15 -69.41
C THR A 663 -27.50 -13.54 -69.95
N ALA A 664 -28.61 -13.64 -70.70
CA ALA A 664 -28.88 -14.62 -71.75
C ALA A 664 -30.32 -14.44 -72.27
N ALA A 665 -30.46 -13.63 -73.31
CA ALA A 665 -31.34 -13.80 -74.49
C ALA A 665 -31.14 -12.57 -75.39
#